data_AF-A0A972F690-F1
#
_entry.id   AF-A0A972F690-F1
#
_cell.length_a   1.000
_cell.length_b   1.000
_cell.length_c   1.000
_cell.angle_alpha   90.00
_cell.angle_beta   90.00
_cell.angle_gamma   90.00
#
_symmetry.space_group_name_H-M   'P 1'
#
loop_
_entity.id
_entity.type
_entity.pdbx_description
1 polymer ?
#
loop_
_entity_poly.entity_id
_entity_poly.type
_entity_poly.pdbx_seq_one_letter_code
_entity_poly.pdbx_strand_id
1 'polypeptide(L)'
;MPKGLHVLATILTIAFMAGVGIHDAHAQSLSDLERKAREMERQLEGTTDMNQLLDAFQETMRLMEQVGRRVDPAASPVSPFPASSPEAESARQREIINSQFRIARNLFAYADTDDEDPLLQEALAIEGYILVDGGERELLPSGGTGKELTYAIEEKFVGNLIVGRGFDRASGGLLRPSDYSIQTLSTDIRLLNLLGKQCVRRASGGCVAWTQFIRHEVEPTERYPGFSDGVVSAVTEGAQVRIEASTPRMIFHGDDRVTSAGVGCFSADWTLDRSDFETLLERGELVLRKDMGRSAGGSPGCKPGSSMLLLIYLRDRLTQPEIRVCDSEEVQLVVHHPTIDRRYVYTDAYPLTPQYDKLVLELDASTVPPEHADQIVWTIPEIDGATRKISPDPGSAKPKGARFTVTYEGLPEDYREFGKRTITASVALDSCATKAERDVYFFYPRDARNNPGGEYPNWFYYWRQTPAARPFGYVDVRFGGTAYDLCDGEHQMAAYKPAHLFKAIHICDLTEKLGGDFTVTLPKVSRNDLSTLLTKQYVSYSHIDTFAVLVIHEFTHFNNFHTWWEHKTPAQREEEDKDGDGIPDRLGRDMGFDPEEFQTHWYHDEDFRNINGDEEFLAYESTYSYQVGTHDAHDWGKPGKNWPD
;
A
#
# COMPACT_ATOMS: atom_id res chain seq x y z
N MET A 1 28.03 -18.36 -1.17
CA MET A 1 28.53 -18.35 -2.55
C MET A 1 27.61 -17.44 -3.38
N PRO A 2 28.12 -16.63 -4.32
CA PRO A 2 27.24 -15.81 -5.17
C PRO A 2 26.39 -16.73 -6.06
N LYS A 3 25.08 -16.50 -6.09
CA LYS A 3 24.10 -17.27 -6.89
C LYS A 3 24.45 -17.34 -8.40
N GLY A 4 25.27 -16.40 -8.90
CA GLY A 4 25.79 -16.41 -10.28
C GLY A 4 26.69 -17.61 -10.62
N LEU A 5 27.36 -18.23 -9.65
CA LEU A 5 28.17 -19.44 -9.91
C LEU A 5 27.30 -20.69 -10.17
N HIS A 6 26.09 -20.76 -9.61
CA HIS A 6 25.18 -21.88 -9.88
C HIS A 6 24.66 -21.83 -11.31
N VAL A 7 24.33 -20.65 -11.83
CA VAL A 7 23.93 -20.45 -13.22
C VAL A 7 25.07 -20.83 -14.16
N LEU A 8 26.31 -20.44 -13.86
CA LEU A 8 27.49 -20.83 -14.65
C LEU A 8 27.71 -22.34 -14.67
N ALA A 9 27.56 -23.02 -13.52
CA ALA A 9 27.70 -24.47 -13.41
C ALA A 9 26.59 -25.22 -14.17
N THR A 10 25.34 -24.77 -14.09
CA THR A 10 24.23 -25.34 -14.87
C THR A 10 24.41 -25.14 -16.37
N ILE A 11 24.91 -23.98 -16.79
CA ILE A 11 25.20 -23.66 -18.20
C ILE A 11 26.34 -24.51 -18.75
N LEU A 12 27.42 -24.70 -17.97
CA LEU A 12 28.52 -25.61 -18.32
C LEU A 12 28.03 -27.06 -18.47
N THR A 13 27.14 -27.50 -17.59
CA THR A 13 26.55 -28.84 -17.64
C THR A 13 25.71 -29.07 -18.90
N ILE A 14 24.94 -28.06 -19.34
CA ILE A 14 24.13 -28.16 -20.57
C ILE A 14 25.01 -28.14 -21.82
N ALA A 15 26.07 -27.31 -21.85
CA ALA A 15 27.05 -27.32 -22.93
C ALA A 15 27.81 -28.67 -23.01
N PHE A 16 28.05 -29.31 -21.87
CA PHE A 16 28.65 -30.64 -21.76
C PHE A 16 27.73 -31.73 -22.31
N MET A 17 26.42 -31.69 -22.00
CA MET A 17 25.44 -32.66 -22.49
C MET A 17 25.14 -32.52 -24.00
N ALA A 18 25.20 -31.30 -24.56
CA ALA A 18 25.02 -31.07 -25.99
C ALA A 18 26.14 -31.69 -26.87
N GLY A 19 27.31 -31.99 -26.29
CA GLY A 19 28.45 -32.61 -27.00
C GLY A 19 28.34 -34.12 -27.20
N VAL A 20 27.57 -34.82 -26.36
CA VAL A 20 27.60 -36.30 -26.32
C VAL A 20 26.64 -36.97 -27.34
N GLY A 21 25.67 -36.23 -27.89
CA GLY A 21 24.50 -36.85 -28.53
C GLY A 21 24.31 -36.75 -30.05
N ILE A 22 25.25 -36.24 -30.86
CA ILE A 22 24.97 -36.02 -32.30
C ILE A 22 25.96 -36.77 -33.19
N HIS A 23 25.53 -37.92 -33.71
CA HIS A 23 26.18 -38.59 -34.84
C HIS A 23 25.48 -38.25 -36.17
N ASP A 24 26.29 -37.61 -37.01
CA ASP A 24 26.21 -37.37 -38.45
C ASP A 24 25.57 -36.10 -39.05
N ALA A 25 26.31 -35.59 -40.04
CA ALA A 25 26.18 -34.41 -40.91
C ALA A 25 26.37 -32.98 -40.31
N HIS A 26 26.14 -32.73 -39.01
CA HIS A 26 26.39 -31.42 -38.38
C HIS A 26 27.62 -31.36 -37.44
N ALA A 27 28.34 -32.48 -37.30
CA ALA A 27 29.30 -32.76 -36.22
C ALA A 27 30.52 -31.82 -36.14
N GLN A 28 31.02 -31.27 -37.25
CA GLN A 28 32.25 -30.45 -37.22
C GLN A 28 32.07 -29.09 -36.52
N SER A 29 30.88 -28.49 -36.55
CA SER A 29 30.66 -27.15 -35.98
C SER A 29 30.23 -27.18 -34.51
N LEU A 30 29.68 -28.31 -34.04
CA LEU A 30 29.27 -28.53 -32.65
C LEU A 30 30.45 -29.01 -31.79
N SER A 31 31.36 -29.83 -32.35
CA SER A 31 32.59 -30.23 -31.68
C SER A 31 33.55 -29.06 -31.42
N ASP A 32 33.56 -28.06 -32.30
CA ASP A 32 34.28 -26.81 -32.10
C ASP A 32 33.70 -25.97 -30.95
N LEU A 33 32.36 -25.92 -30.83
CA LEU A 33 31.66 -25.25 -29.74
C LEU A 33 31.87 -25.97 -28.41
N GLU A 34 31.86 -27.31 -28.41
CA GLU A 34 32.14 -28.15 -27.24
C GLU A 34 33.58 -27.99 -26.75
N ARG A 35 34.56 -28.00 -27.66
CA ARG A 35 35.96 -27.73 -27.32
C ARG A 35 36.13 -26.36 -26.67
N LYS A 36 35.44 -25.34 -27.20
CA LYS A 36 35.47 -23.98 -26.66
C LYS A 36 34.82 -23.89 -25.27
N ALA A 37 33.73 -24.61 -25.03
CA ALA A 37 33.11 -24.71 -23.71
C ALA A 37 34.03 -25.38 -22.68
N ARG A 38 34.70 -26.49 -23.05
CA ARG A 38 35.67 -27.19 -22.18
C ARG A 38 36.91 -26.34 -21.87
N GLU A 39 37.34 -25.50 -22.82
CA GLU A 39 38.45 -24.58 -22.61
C GLU A 39 38.08 -23.47 -21.62
N MET A 40 36.87 -22.91 -21.72
CA MET A 40 36.33 -21.95 -20.75
C MET A 40 36.17 -22.56 -19.35
N GLU A 41 35.65 -23.79 -19.25
CA GLU A 41 35.51 -24.50 -17.97
C GLU A 41 36.85 -24.58 -17.21
N ARG A 42 37.91 -25.01 -17.93
CA ARG A 42 39.26 -25.12 -17.37
C ARG A 42 39.87 -23.76 -17.01
N GLN A 43 39.51 -22.69 -17.73
CA GLN A 43 39.97 -21.33 -17.42
C GLN A 43 39.27 -20.75 -16.19
N LEU A 44 38.03 -21.20 -15.92
CA LEU A 44 37.21 -20.71 -14.81
C LEU A 44 37.40 -21.51 -13.52
N GLU A 45 37.98 -22.71 -13.59
CA GLU A 45 38.19 -23.58 -12.44
C GLU A 45 39.15 -22.92 -11.42
N GLY A 46 38.60 -22.53 -10.27
CA GLY A 46 39.36 -21.88 -9.18
C GLY A 46 39.58 -20.36 -9.34
N THR A 47 39.02 -19.72 -10.37
CA THR A 47 39.14 -18.25 -10.51
C THR A 47 38.19 -17.50 -9.56
N THR A 48 38.68 -16.39 -9.01
CA THR A 48 37.89 -15.44 -8.19
C THR A 48 37.89 -14.04 -8.81
N ASP A 49 38.49 -13.88 -10.00
CA ASP A 49 38.54 -12.63 -10.73
C ASP A 49 37.18 -12.34 -11.39
N MET A 50 36.49 -11.34 -10.86
CA MET A 50 35.17 -10.93 -11.33
C MET A 50 35.15 -10.50 -12.80
N ASN A 51 36.23 -9.90 -13.32
CA ASN A 51 36.28 -9.48 -14.72
C ASN A 51 36.38 -10.69 -15.65
N GLN A 52 37.22 -11.67 -15.29
CA GLN A 52 37.32 -12.93 -16.05
C GLN A 52 36.01 -13.72 -16.02
N LEU A 53 35.31 -13.72 -14.88
CA LEU A 53 33.98 -14.34 -14.74
C LEU A 53 32.93 -13.64 -15.61
N LEU A 54 32.96 -12.30 -15.68
CA LEU A 54 32.08 -11.50 -16.55
C LEU A 54 32.37 -11.72 -18.04
N ASP A 55 33.63 -11.75 -18.44
CA ASP A 55 34.03 -11.99 -19.83
C ASP A 55 33.64 -13.40 -20.28
N ALA A 56 33.90 -14.41 -19.43
CA ALA A 56 33.51 -15.78 -19.71
C ALA A 56 31.98 -15.95 -19.77
N PHE A 57 31.22 -15.25 -18.92
CA PHE A 57 29.77 -15.21 -18.99
C PHE A 57 29.27 -14.61 -20.31
N GLN A 58 29.85 -13.48 -20.75
CA GLN A 58 29.51 -12.86 -22.03
C GLN A 58 29.82 -13.77 -23.23
N GLU A 59 30.97 -14.45 -23.21
CA GLU A 59 31.37 -15.36 -24.26
C GLU A 59 30.44 -16.59 -24.32
N THR A 60 30.05 -17.11 -23.15
CA THR A 60 29.08 -18.21 -23.03
C THR A 60 27.71 -17.81 -23.56
N MET A 61 27.22 -16.60 -23.26
CA MET A 61 25.94 -16.11 -23.79
C MET A 61 25.96 -16.00 -25.33
N ARG A 62 27.08 -15.56 -25.94
CA ARG A 62 27.24 -15.54 -27.40
C ARG A 62 27.27 -16.94 -28.00
N LEU A 63 27.92 -17.88 -27.32
CA LEU A 63 27.97 -19.30 -27.68
C LEU A 63 26.53 -19.87 -27.72
N MET A 64 25.73 -19.58 -26.69
CA MET A 64 24.33 -19.99 -26.60
C MET A 64 23.44 -19.33 -27.65
N GLU A 65 23.64 -18.06 -27.97
CA GLU A 65 22.92 -17.39 -29.06
C GLU A 65 23.19 -18.06 -30.41
N GLN A 66 24.44 -18.43 -30.68
CA GLN A 66 24.81 -19.13 -31.91
C GLN A 66 24.21 -20.53 -32.00
N VAL A 67 24.15 -21.26 -30.89
CA VAL A 67 23.46 -22.56 -30.82
C VAL A 67 21.95 -22.38 -30.96
N GLY A 68 21.37 -21.42 -30.23
CA GLY A 68 19.94 -21.11 -30.23
C GLY A 68 19.41 -20.77 -31.62
N ARG A 69 20.08 -19.87 -32.36
CA ARG A 69 19.68 -19.53 -33.75
C ARG A 69 19.78 -20.71 -34.73
N ARG A 70 20.61 -21.72 -34.44
CA ARG A 70 20.72 -22.93 -35.25
C ARG A 70 19.63 -23.95 -34.95
N VAL A 71 19.18 -24.01 -33.70
CA VAL A 71 18.13 -24.94 -33.23
C VAL A 71 16.73 -24.35 -33.43
N ASP A 72 16.58 -23.03 -33.31
CA ASP A 72 15.35 -22.27 -33.52
C ASP A 72 15.66 -20.94 -34.22
N PRO A 73 15.50 -20.85 -35.55
CA PRO A 73 15.77 -19.63 -36.31
C PRO A 73 14.88 -18.43 -35.93
N ALA A 74 13.76 -18.66 -35.23
CA ALA A 74 12.84 -17.63 -34.76
C ALA A 74 13.20 -17.10 -33.36
N ALA A 75 14.19 -17.70 -32.68
CA ALA A 75 14.64 -17.24 -31.36
C ALA A 75 15.25 -15.83 -31.45
N SER A 76 14.67 -14.88 -30.72
CA SER A 76 15.17 -13.50 -30.65
C SER A 76 16.45 -13.44 -29.81
N PRO A 77 17.44 -12.61 -30.18
CA PRO A 77 18.66 -12.45 -29.39
C PRO A 77 18.33 -11.79 -28.05
N VAL A 78 18.62 -12.49 -26.95
CA VAL A 78 18.43 -11.96 -25.59
C VAL A 78 19.67 -11.18 -25.17
N SER A 79 19.47 -9.96 -24.66
CA SER A 79 20.58 -9.15 -24.15
C SER A 79 21.31 -9.87 -22.99
N PRO A 80 22.65 -9.97 -23.00
CA PRO A 80 23.41 -10.47 -21.86
C PRO A 80 23.48 -9.42 -20.74
N PHE A 81 23.15 -8.16 -21.05
CA PHE A 81 23.20 -7.09 -20.08
C PHE A 81 21.89 -6.97 -19.31
N PRO A 82 21.99 -6.62 -18.01
CA PRO A 82 20.85 -6.24 -17.22
C PRO A 82 20.04 -5.09 -17.87
N ALA A 83 18.71 -5.22 -17.88
CA ALA A 83 17.77 -4.17 -18.25
C ALA A 83 17.66 -3.03 -17.22
N SER A 84 17.09 -1.90 -17.63
CA SER A 84 17.03 -0.67 -16.82
C SER A 84 15.84 -0.60 -15.85
N SER A 85 14.85 -1.48 -15.97
CA SER A 85 13.69 -1.55 -15.06
C SER A 85 13.46 -2.98 -14.55
N PRO A 86 12.81 -3.16 -13.39
CA PRO A 86 12.47 -4.48 -12.84
C PRO A 86 11.62 -5.32 -13.79
N GLU A 87 10.65 -4.71 -14.47
CA GLU A 87 9.75 -5.39 -15.40
C GLU A 87 10.51 -5.91 -16.62
N ALA A 88 11.37 -5.05 -17.20
CA ALA A 88 12.19 -5.42 -18.33
C ALA A 88 13.24 -6.48 -17.96
N GLU A 89 13.82 -6.40 -16.76
CA GLU A 89 14.78 -7.41 -16.30
C GLU A 89 14.10 -8.74 -16.02
N SER A 90 12.95 -8.73 -15.34
CA SER A 90 12.17 -9.95 -15.07
C SER A 90 11.75 -10.62 -16.38
N ALA A 91 11.33 -9.84 -17.38
CA ALA A 91 11.02 -10.35 -18.72
C ALA A 91 12.27 -10.91 -19.43
N ARG A 92 13.42 -10.24 -19.34
CA ARG A 92 14.69 -10.71 -19.91
C ARG A 92 15.13 -12.04 -19.28
N GLN A 93 15.09 -12.15 -17.96
CA GLN A 93 15.43 -13.39 -17.24
C GLN A 93 14.50 -14.54 -17.62
N ARG A 94 13.19 -14.27 -17.73
CA ARG A 94 12.20 -15.25 -18.20
C ARG A 94 12.53 -15.76 -19.59
N GLU A 95 12.88 -14.88 -20.51
CA GLU A 95 13.23 -15.27 -21.87
C GLU A 95 14.53 -16.08 -21.92
N ILE A 96 15.51 -15.80 -21.05
CA ILE A 96 16.70 -16.66 -20.91
C ILE A 96 16.30 -18.07 -20.48
N ILE A 97 15.49 -18.20 -19.43
CA ILE A 97 15.06 -19.51 -18.92
C ILE A 97 14.22 -20.25 -19.98
N ASN A 98 13.26 -19.57 -20.60
CA ASN A 98 12.36 -20.19 -21.58
C ASN A 98 13.04 -20.48 -22.92
N SER A 99 14.04 -19.70 -23.34
CA SER A 99 14.85 -20.04 -24.51
C SER A 99 15.72 -21.28 -24.24
N GLN A 100 16.32 -21.38 -23.04
CA GLN A 100 17.04 -22.58 -22.60
C GLN A 100 16.12 -23.80 -22.59
N PHE A 101 14.91 -23.67 -22.06
CA PHE A 101 13.89 -24.71 -22.08
C PHE A 101 13.61 -25.22 -23.50
N ARG A 102 13.36 -24.31 -24.46
CA ARG A 102 13.07 -24.67 -25.86
C ARG A 102 14.25 -25.38 -26.51
N ILE A 103 15.47 -24.89 -26.31
CA ILE A 103 16.70 -25.49 -26.84
C ILE A 103 16.92 -26.89 -26.24
N ALA A 104 16.84 -27.02 -24.92
CA ALA A 104 17.07 -28.27 -24.21
C ALA A 104 16.02 -29.34 -24.57
N ARG A 105 14.73 -28.96 -24.64
CA ARG A 105 13.65 -29.87 -25.06
C ARG A 105 13.90 -30.42 -26.47
N ASN A 106 14.34 -29.57 -27.40
CA ASN A 106 14.62 -30.00 -28.76
C ASN A 106 15.88 -30.87 -28.84
N LEU A 107 16.90 -30.63 -28.03
CA LEU A 107 18.13 -31.44 -28.00
C LEU A 107 17.90 -32.83 -27.37
N PHE A 108 17.18 -32.91 -26.26
CA PHE A 108 16.95 -34.18 -25.55
C PHE A 108 15.99 -35.13 -26.27
N ALA A 109 15.17 -34.61 -27.19
CA ALA A 109 14.36 -35.45 -28.07
C ALA A 109 15.19 -36.34 -29.02
N TYR A 110 16.49 -36.07 -29.19
CA TYR A 110 17.37 -36.80 -30.12
C TYR A 110 18.60 -37.44 -29.44
N ALA A 111 18.74 -37.39 -28.11
CA ALA A 111 19.92 -37.87 -27.40
C ALA A 111 19.73 -39.30 -26.83
N ASP A 112 20.57 -40.23 -27.27
CA ASP A 112 20.51 -41.68 -27.01
C ASP A 112 21.49 -42.09 -25.88
N THR A 113 21.32 -41.57 -24.67
CA THR A 113 22.23 -41.84 -23.53
C THR A 113 21.53 -42.40 -22.29
N ASP A 114 22.20 -43.34 -21.60
CA ASP A 114 21.79 -44.10 -20.39
C ASP A 114 21.74 -43.26 -19.07
N ASP A 115 21.71 -41.93 -19.15
CA ASP A 115 21.75 -41.04 -17.98
C ASP A 115 20.34 -40.66 -17.48
N GLU A 116 20.24 -40.24 -16.20
CA GLU A 116 19.00 -39.77 -15.56
C GLU A 116 18.22 -38.74 -16.41
N ASP A 117 16.89 -38.79 -16.33
CA ASP A 117 15.99 -37.88 -17.06
C ASP A 117 16.32 -36.41 -16.72
N PRO A 118 16.53 -35.54 -17.73
CA PRO A 118 16.98 -34.18 -17.47
C PRO A 118 15.85 -33.32 -16.88
N LEU A 119 16.21 -32.46 -15.93
CA LEU A 119 15.32 -31.45 -15.38
C LEU A 119 15.26 -30.24 -16.32
N LEU A 120 14.06 -29.95 -16.83
CA LEU A 120 13.79 -28.76 -17.63
C LEU A 120 13.11 -27.69 -16.79
N GLN A 121 13.58 -26.44 -16.90
CA GLN A 121 13.02 -25.31 -16.18
C GLN A 121 12.25 -24.40 -17.12
N GLU A 122 11.02 -24.06 -16.74
CA GLU A 122 10.18 -23.08 -17.42
C GLU A 122 9.89 -21.94 -16.46
N ALA A 123 9.86 -20.70 -16.93
CA ALA A 123 9.55 -19.52 -16.13
C ALA A 123 8.22 -18.89 -16.58
N LEU A 124 7.30 -18.72 -15.63
CA LEU A 124 6.00 -18.07 -15.80
C LEU A 124 6.03 -16.68 -15.17
N ALA A 125 5.45 -15.70 -15.85
CA ALA A 125 5.41 -14.33 -15.33
C ALA A 125 4.51 -14.21 -14.09
N ILE A 126 5.00 -13.52 -13.06
CA ILE A 126 4.22 -13.17 -11.87
C ILE A 126 4.33 -11.68 -11.54
N GLU A 127 3.30 -11.16 -10.89
CA GLU A 127 3.27 -9.82 -10.28
C GLU A 127 2.52 -9.89 -8.96
N GLY A 128 2.76 -8.95 -8.05
CA GLY A 128 2.15 -9.01 -6.73
C GLY A 128 2.58 -7.89 -5.81
N TYR A 129 2.18 -8.00 -4.55
CA TYR A 129 2.61 -7.09 -3.50
C TYR A 129 2.63 -7.78 -2.13
N ILE A 130 3.42 -7.21 -1.23
CA ILE A 130 3.33 -7.47 0.20
C ILE A 130 2.73 -6.26 0.90
N LEU A 131 1.87 -6.50 1.89
CA LEU A 131 1.36 -5.49 2.81
C LEU A 131 1.75 -5.88 4.22
N VAL A 132 2.50 -5.01 4.88
CA VAL A 132 3.07 -5.21 6.21
C VAL A 132 2.40 -4.26 7.17
N ASP A 133 1.53 -4.78 8.03
CA ASP A 133 1.04 -4.05 9.21
C ASP A 133 1.97 -4.37 10.38
N GLY A 134 2.95 -3.52 10.63
CA GLY A 134 3.96 -3.72 11.65
C GLY A 134 3.72 -2.86 12.89
N GLY A 135 4.08 -3.41 14.06
CA GLY A 135 4.16 -2.65 15.30
C GLY A 135 5.36 -3.09 16.12
N GLU A 136 6.02 -2.15 16.79
CA GLU A 136 7.12 -2.41 17.71
C GLU A 136 6.84 -1.73 19.04
N ARG A 137 7.23 -2.42 20.12
CA ARG A 137 7.19 -1.83 21.46
C ARG A 137 8.43 -2.24 22.24
N GLU A 138 9.19 -1.24 22.66
CA GLU A 138 10.31 -1.39 23.58
C GLU A 138 9.91 -0.85 24.95
N LEU A 139 10.19 -1.61 26.00
CA LEU A 139 10.00 -1.18 27.38
C LEU A 139 11.33 -0.70 27.98
N LEU A 140 11.26 0.38 28.75
CA LEU A 140 12.35 0.86 29.59
C LEU A 140 12.60 -0.12 30.75
N PRO A 141 13.83 -0.15 31.30
CA PRO A 141 14.15 -0.95 32.49
C PRO A 141 13.28 -0.64 33.72
N SER A 142 12.70 0.57 33.79
CA SER A 142 11.76 0.99 34.83
C SER A 142 10.31 0.51 34.61
N GLY A 143 10.03 -0.21 33.52
CA GLY A 143 8.71 -0.72 33.16
C GLY A 143 7.86 0.21 32.29
N GLY A 144 8.25 1.47 32.10
CA GLY A 144 7.59 2.41 31.18
C GLY A 144 7.86 2.10 29.70
N THR A 145 7.04 2.57 28.76
CA THR A 145 7.34 2.45 27.33
C THR A 145 8.58 3.29 26.98
N GLY A 146 9.52 2.74 26.23
CA GLY A 146 10.73 3.42 25.75
C GLY A 146 10.66 3.78 24.27
N LYS A 147 10.03 2.91 23.48
CA LYS A 147 9.73 3.11 22.06
C LYS A 147 8.39 2.45 21.77
N GLU A 148 7.53 3.12 21.03
CA GLU A 148 6.35 2.51 20.44
C GLU A 148 6.23 3.00 19.00
N LEU A 149 6.06 2.07 18.08
CA LEU A 149 6.05 2.33 16.65
C LEU A 149 4.99 1.43 16.00
N THR A 150 4.29 1.94 14.99
CA THR A 150 3.30 1.25 14.19
C THR A 150 3.38 1.83 12.79
N TYR A 151 3.38 0.95 11.79
CA TYR A 151 3.54 1.33 10.40
C TYR A 151 2.82 0.33 9.49
N ALA A 152 2.42 0.81 8.31
CA ALA A 152 1.87 -0.01 7.24
C ALA A 152 2.68 0.25 5.97
N ILE A 153 3.29 -0.79 5.43
CA ILE A 153 4.18 -0.70 4.27
C ILE A 153 3.63 -1.61 3.17
N GLU A 154 3.44 -1.05 1.98
CA GLU A 154 3.18 -1.79 0.75
C GLU A 154 4.45 -1.85 -0.09
N GLU A 155 4.85 -3.04 -0.54
CA GLU A 155 5.89 -3.20 -1.54
C GLU A 155 5.38 -4.05 -2.70
N LYS A 156 5.39 -3.48 -3.91
CA LYS A 156 4.99 -4.14 -5.14
C LYS A 156 6.18 -4.79 -5.82
N PHE A 157 5.97 -5.92 -6.47
CA PHE A 157 7.02 -6.64 -7.18
C PHE A 157 6.54 -7.29 -8.48
N VAL A 158 7.51 -7.55 -9.35
CA VAL A 158 7.37 -8.40 -10.54
C VAL A 158 8.40 -9.52 -10.48
N GLY A 159 8.12 -10.64 -11.12
CA GLY A 159 9.00 -11.80 -10.99
C GLY A 159 8.69 -12.94 -11.94
N ASN A 160 9.34 -14.06 -11.66
CA ASN A 160 9.18 -15.31 -12.38
C ASN A 160 8.95 -16.46 -11.40
N LEU A 161 7.88 -17.21 -11.64
CA LEU A 161 7.71 -18.56 -11.07
C LEU A 161 8.44 -19.55 -11.98
N ILE A 162 9.51 -20.13 -11.47
CA ILE A 162 10.30 -21.14 -12.16
C ILE A 162 9.75 -22.52 -11.77
N VAL A 163 9.34 -23.28 -12.78
CA VAL A 163 8.77 -24.62 -12.66
C VAL A 163 9.78 -25.61 -13.26
N GLY A 164 10.34 -26.46 -12.41
CA GLY A 164 11.18 -27.59 -12.80
C GLY A 164 10.33 -28.82 -13.12
N ARG A 165 10.54 -29.43 -14.28
CA ARG A 165 9.86 -30.65 -14.72
C ARG A 165 10.86 -31.66 -15.24
N GLY A 166 10.74 -32.91 -14.80
CA GLY A 166 11.46 -34.01 -15.44
C GLY A 166 10.99 -34.17 -16.89
N PHE A 167 11.91 -34.53 -17.78
CA PHE A 167 11.58 -34.79 -19.19
C PHE A 167 11.69 -36.28 -19.48
N ASP A 168 10.57 -36.91 -19.81
CA ASP A 168 10.53 -38.32 -20.23
C ASP A 168 10.91 -38.40 -21.72
N ARG A 169 12.12 -38.89 -21.97
CA ARG A 169 12.66 -39.04 -23.33
C ARG A 169 11.87 -40.03 -24.18
N ALA A 170 11.27 -41.06 -23.57
CA ALA A 170 10.57 -42.12 -24.29
C ALA A 170 9.20 -41.65 -24.81
N SER A 171 8.49 -40.81 -24.03
CA SER A 171 7.22 -40.22 -24.46
C SER A 171 7.38 -38.85 -25.14
N GLY A 172 8.56 -38.24 -25.04
CA GLY A 172 8.77 -36.83 -25.42
C GLY A 172 7.98 -35.85 -24.55
N GLY A 173 7.47 -36.33 -23.41
CA GLY A 173 6.55 -35.63 -22.54
C GLY A 173 7.24 -35.02 -21.32
N LEU A 174 6.64 -33.95 -20.78
CA LEU A 174 7.04 -33.41 -19.49
C LEU A 174 6.35 -34.21 -18.39
N LEU A 175 7.13 -34.70 -17.44
CA LEU A 175 6.61 -35.27 -16.20
C LEU A 175 5.98 -34.16 -15.33
N ARG A 176 5.27 -34.58 -14.29
CA ARG A 176 4.71 -33.63 -13.32
C ARG A 176 5.81 -32.74 -12.75
N PRO A 177 5.50 -31.49 -12.40
CA PRO A 177 6.47 -30.59 -11.79
C PRO A 177 7.16 -31.25 -10.58
N SER A 178 8.49 -31.26 -10.61
CA SER A 178 9.30 -31.79 -9.52
C SER A 178 9.61 -30.70 -8.51
N ASP A 179 9.77 -29.45 -8.97
CA ASP A 179 10.30 -28.34 -8.18
C ASP A 179 9.72 -26.97 -8.60
N TYR A 180 9.60 -26.08 -7.63
CA TYR A 180 9.17 -24.70 -7.79
C TYR A 180 10.17 -23.75 -7.14
N SER A 181 10.41 -22.62 -7.81
CA SER A 181 11.12 -21.48 -7.24
C SER A 181 10.52 -20.16 -7.67
N ILE A 182 10.58 -19.14 -6.81
CA ILE A 182 10.14 -17.78 -7.13
C ILE A 182 11.31 -16.82 -7.03
N GLN A 183 11.44 -15.95 -8.04
CA GLN A 183 12.39 -14.84 -8.07
C GLN A 183 11.62 -13.54 -8.36
N THR A 184 11.85 -12.50 -7.57
CA THR A 184 11.10 -11.24 -7.66
C THR A 184 12.01 -10.03 -7.52
N LEU A 185 11.61 -8.94 -8.16
CA LEU A 185 12.23 -7.63 -8.13
C LEU A 185 11.19 -6.60 -7.66
N SER A 186 11.59 -5.77 -6.70
CA SER A 186 10.79 -4.66 -6.21
C SER A 186 10.56 -3.61 -7.29
N THR A 187 9.37 -3.02 -7.31
CA THR A 187 8.94 -2.03 -8.30
C THR A 187 8.52 -0.71 -7.66
N ASP A 188 7.89 -0.78 -6.48
CA ASP A 188 7.37 0.39 -5.78
C ASP A 188 7.25 0.07 -4.28
N ILE A 189 7.65 1.00 -3.42
CA ILE A 189 7.57 0.87 -1.95
C ILE A 189 6.84 2.10 -1.42
N ARG A 190 5.76 1.88 -0.68
CA ARG A 190 4.91 2.94 -0.12
C ARG A 190 4.71 2.75 1.36
N LEU A 191 4.95 3.81 2.12
CA LEU A 191 4.52 3.92 3.50
C LEU A 191 3.08 4.43 3.52
N LEU A 192 2.14 3.56 3.91
CA LEU A 192 0.72 3.87 3.98
C LEU A 192 0.37 4.56 5.29
N ASN A 193 1.03 4.18 6.39
CA ASN A 193 0.94 4.88 7.67
C ASN A 193 2.24 4.76 8.47
N LEU A 194 2.46 5.73 9.36
CA LEU A 194 3.55 5.74 10.34
C LEU A 194 3.07 6.48 11.58
N LEU A 195 3.15 5.81 12.72
CA LEU A 195 2.85 6.36 14.03
C LEU A 195 3.88 5.83 15.01
N GLY A 196 4.52 6.70 15.77
CA GLY A 196 5.40 6.22 16.82
C GLY A 196 6.21 7.30 17.49
N LYS A 197 6.67 6.96 18.69
CA LYS A 197 7.47 7.83 19.52
C LYS A 197 8.60 7.06 20.19
N GLN A 198 9.69 7.76 20.44
CA GLN A 198 10.82 7.24 21.19
C GLN A 198 11.23 8.19 22.30
N CYS A 199 11.58 7.62 23.45
CA CYS A 199 12.05 8.38 24.58
C CYS A 199 13.48 8.86 24.35
N VAL A 200 13.68 10.18 24.29
CA VAL A 200 15.01 10.79 24.05
C VAL A 200 15.66 11.33 25.32
N ARG A 201 14.88 11.58 26.38
CA ARG A 201 15.39 12.03 27.69
C ARG A 201 14.68 11.35 28.84
N ARG A 202 15.46 10.88 29.83
CA ARG A 202 14.97 10.09 30.98
C ARG A 202 15.21 10.83 32.30
N ALA A 203 14.31 10.63 33.26
CA ALA A 203 14.46 11.01 34.66
C ALA A 203 14.12 9.82 35.59
N SER A 204 14.30 9.97 36.90
CA SER A 204 14.15 8.90 37.90
C SER A 204 12.75 8.25 37.95
N GLY A 205 11.73 8.86 37.31
CA GLY A 205 10.37 8.33 37.21
C GLY A 205 9.89 7.92 35.81
N GLY A 206 10.70 8.08 34.75
CA GLY A 206 10.26 7.74 33.39
C GLY A 206 10.84 8.63 32.29
N CYS A 207 10.16 8.65 31.15
CA CYS A 207 10.54 9.49 30.03
C CYS A 207 10.05 10.93 30.22
N VAL A 208 10.93 11.91 30.03
CA VAL A 208 10.63 13.35 30.17
C VAL A 208 10.73 14.13 28.86
N ALA A 209 11.14 13.48 27.76
CA ALA A 209 11.06 14.05 26.42
C ALA A 209 10.94 12.94 25.38
N TRP A 210 10.06 13.16 24.41
CA TRP A 210 9.76 12.23 23.33
C TRP A 210 10.07 12.89 21.99
N THR A 211 10.57 12.08 21.06
CA THR A 211 10.63 12.41 19.62
C THR A 211 9.53 11.63 18.90
N GLN A 212 8.93 12.23 17.89
CA GLN A 212 7.90 11.59 17.05
C GLN A 212 8.49 11.21 15.71
N PHE A 213 8.21 10.00 15.23
CA PHE A 213 8.62 9.58 13.89
C PHE A 213 7.71 10.22 12.85
N ILE A 214 8.22 11.24 12.15
CA ILE A 214 7.44 12.06 11.20
C ILE A 214 7.95 11.96 9.75
N ARG A 215 9.15 11.40 9.56
CA ARG A 215 9.80 11.28 8.25
C ARG A 215 10.27 9.85 8.06
N HIS A 216 10.45 9.46 6.81
CA HIS A 216 10.98 8.16 6.47
C HIS A 216 11.92 8.25 5.27
N GLU A 217 12.80 7.27 5.18
CA GLU A 217 13.69 7.04 4.06
C GLU A 217 13.67 5.54 3.76
N VAL A 218 13.53 5.17 2.48
CA VAL A 218 13.76 3.79 2.04
C VAL A 218 15.26 3.63 1.85
N GLU A 219 15.89 2.69 2.56
CA GLU A 219 17.31 2.46 2.40
C GLU A 219 17.62 2.00 0.97
N PRO A 220 18.59 2.62 0.28
CA PRO A 220 19.04 2.13 -1.01
C PRO A 220 19.58 0.71 -0.86
N THR A 221 18.92 -0.27 -1.48
CA THR A 221 19.39 -1.66 -1.41
C THR A 221 20.53 -1.93 -2.39
N GLU A 222 21.55 -2.66 -1.95
CA GLU A 222 22.59 -3.19 -2.82
C GLU A 222 22.06 -4.37 -3.65
N ARG A 223 21.46 -4.12 -4.82
CA ARG A 223 21.56 -4.96 -6.03
C ARG A 223 20.62 -4.52 -7.15
N TYR A 224 21.18 -4.36 -8.35
CA TYR A 224 20.46 -4.18 -9.63
C TYR A 224 19.75 -2.81 -9.73
N PRO A 225 20.07 -1.97 -10.74
CA PRO A 225 20.32 -0.54 -10.56
C PRO A 225 19.19 0.21 -9.83
N GLY A 226 19.24 0.22 -8.49
CA GLY A 226 18.31 0.95 -7.62
C GLY A 226 17.10 0.19 -7.08
N PHE A 227 16.99 -1.14 -7.25
CA PHE A 227 15.82 -1.93 -6.81
C PHE A 227 16.18 -3.01 -5.78
N SER A 228 15.20 -3.54 -5.05
CA SER A 228 15.41 -4.67 -4.14
C SER A 228 15.15 -6.01 -4.85
N ASP A 229 16.12 -6.91 -4.80
CA ASP A 229 15.98 -8.31 -5.26
C ASP A 229 15.50 -9.21 -4.12
N GLY A 230 14.60 -10.13 -4.43
CA GLY A 230 14.14 -11.16 -3.49
C GLY A 230 13.10 -10.68 -2.48
N VAL A 231 12.18 -9.79 -2.89
CA VAL A 231 11.01 -9.38 -2.08
C VAL A 231 10.24 -10.60 -1.58
N VAL A 232 10.01 -11.54 -2.50
CA VAL A 232 9.45 -12.86 -2.26
C VAL A 232 10.34 -13.91 -2.91
N SER A 233 10.60 -14.99 -2.17
CA SER A 233 11.27 -16.17 -2.67
C SER A 233 10.47 -17.42 -2.32
N ALA A 234 10.58 -18.43 -3.16
CA ALA A 234 10.04 -19.75 -2.87
C ALA A 234 11.03 -20.82 -3.29
N VAL A 235 11.01 -21.94 -2.58
CA VAL A 235 11.79 -23.13 -2.91
C VAL A 235 11.04 -24.38 -2.48
N THR A 236 11.18 -25.45 -3.25
CA THR A 236 10.64 -26.76 -2.91
C THR A 236 11.60 -27.50 -1.98
N GLU A 237 11.10 -27.95 -0.83
CA GLU A 237 11.81 -28.73 0.17
C GLU A 237 11.05 -30.06 0.37
N GLY A 238 11.44 -31.09 -0.38
CA GLY A 238 10.74 -32.38 -0.37
C GLY A 238 9.30 -32.25 -0.84
N ALA A 239 8.32 -32.62 0.00
CA ALA A 239 6.90 -32.56 -0.33
C ALA A 239 6.26 -31.17 -0.15
N GLN A 240 7.03 -30.18 0.31
CA GLN A 240 6.52 -28.86 0.68
C GLN A 240 7.16 -27.75 -0.16
N VAL A 241 6.44 -26.65 -0.31
CA VAL A 241 6.94 -25.41 -0.90
C VAL A 241 7.04 -24.38 0.22
N ARG A 242 8.26 -23.94 0.50
CA ARG A 242 8.54 -22.88 1.46
C ARG A 242 8.58 -21.55 0.73
N ILE A 243 7.80 -20.59 1.20
CA ILE A 243 7.69 -19.23 0.67
C ILE A 243 8.15 -18.28 1.76
N GLU A 244 9.04 -17.37 1.42
CA GLU A 244 9.56 -16.34 2.33
C GLU A 244 9.39 -14.97 1.68
N ALA A 245 8.84 -14.02 2.43
CA ALA A 245 8.77 -12.63 2.05
C ALA A 245 9.47 -11.77 3.10
N SER A 246 10.19 -10.75 2.63
CA SER A 246 10.92 -9.80 3.47
C SER A 246 10.39 -8.40 3.28
N THR A 247 10.31 -7.64 4.36
CA THR A 247 9.90 -6.24 4.29
C THR A 247 11.02 -5.37 3.73
N PRO A 248 10.70 -4.24 3.10
CA PRO A 248 11.73 -3.31 2.64
C PRO A 248 12.45 -2.71 3.84
N ARG A 249 13.72 -2.36 3.65
CA ARG A 249 14.48 -1.64 4.67
C ARG A 249 14.07 -0.17 4.65
N MET A 250 13.46 0.29 5.73
CA MET A 250 13.10 1.68 5.91
C MET A 250 13.65 2.21 7.23
N ILE A 251 14.05 3.47 7.20
CA ILE A 251 14.45 4.24 8.36
C ILE A 251 13.36 5.28 8.62
N PHE A 252 12.83 5.30 9.84
CA PHE A 252 11.93 6.31 10.35
C PHE A 252 12.73 7.32 11.14
N HIS A 253 12.57 8.61 10.83
CA HIS A 253 13.30 9.70 11.46
C HIS A 253 12.41 10.50 12.41
N GLY A 254 12.95 10.75 13.59
CA GLY A 254 12.40 11.65 14.59
C GLY A 254 12.31 13.10 14.10
N ASP A 255 11.40 13.85 14.70
CA ASP A 255 11.30 15.31 14.57
C ASP A 255 12.51 16.04 15.16
N ASP A 256 13.16 15.43 16.16
CA ASP A 256 14.44 15.85 16.74
C ASP A 256 15.64 15.80 15.78
N ARG A 257 15.47 15.23 14.58
CA ARG A 257 16.50 15.04 13.53
C ARG A 257 17.69 14.16 13.92
N VAL A 258 17.68 13.55 15.11
CA VAL A 258 18.78 12.72 15.62
C VAL A 258 18.33 11.28 15.78
N THR A 259 17.11 11.08 16.25
CA THR A 259 16.58 9.75 16.51
C THR A 259 16.14 9.09 15.21
N SER A 260 16.50 7.82 15.05
CA SER A 260 16.01 6.98 13.98
C SER A 260 15.65 5.59 14.47
N ALA A 261 14.69 4.96 13.78
CA ALA A 261 14.30 3.58 14.00
C ALA A 261 14.14 2.86 12.66
N GLY A 262 14.56 1.61 12.59
CA GLY A 262 14.31 0.76 11.43
C GLY A 262 13.01 -0.04 11.59
N VAL A 263 12.61 -0.71 10.51
CA VAL A 263 11.53 -1.71 10.51
C VAL A 263 11.93 -2.93 11.34
N GLY A 264 11.23 -3.18 12.45
CA GLY A 264 11.48 -4.31 13.34
C GLY A 264 10.75 -5.60 12.97
N CYS A 265 9.67 -5.50 12.20
CA CYS A 265 8.99 -6.65 11.60
C CYS A 265 9.49 -6.91 10.19
N PHE A 266 10.41 -7.86 10.05
CA PHE A 266 11.28 -7.95 8.88
C PHE A 266 10.98 -9.09 7.90
N SER A 267 10.34 -10.19 8.31
CA SER A 267 10.03 -11.29 7.39
C SER A 267 8.86 -12.15 7.85
N ALA A 268 8.28 -12.87 6.90
CA ALA A 268 7.30 -13.91 7.13
C ALA A 268 7.59 -15.13 6.26
N ASP A 269 7.39 -16.32 6.82
CA ASP A 269 7.52 -17.60 6.16
C ASP A 269 6.20 -18.38 6.14
N TRP A 270 5.92 -19.01 5.01
CA TRP A 270 4.82 -19.94 4.83
C TRP A 270 5.36 -21.26 4.30
N THR A 271 4.78 -22.36 4.78
CA THR A 271 5.04 -23.70 4.25
C THR A 271 3.72 -24.25 3.78
N LEU A 272 3.65 -24.58 2.49
CA LEU A 272 2.48 -25.18 1.86
C LEU A 272 2.82 -26.60 1.42
N ASP A 273 1.85 -27.50 1.51
CA ASP A 273 1.97 -28.77 0.82
C ASP A 273 1.95 -28.52 -0.70
N ARG A 274 2.71 -29.32 -1.46
CA ARG A 274 2.88 -29.11 -2.90
C ARG A 274 1.54 -29.06 -3.66
N SER A 275 0.58 -29.92 -3.30
CA SER A 275 -0.74 -29.95 -3.92
C SER A 275 -1.55 -28.68 -3.67
N ASP A 276 -1.40 -28.07 -2.49
CA ASP A 276 -2.11 -26.85 -2.14
C ASP A 276 -1.52 -25.67 -2.90
N PHE A 277 -0.19 -25.61 -3.00
CA PHE A 277 0.50 -24.64 -3.83
C PHE A 277 0.07 -24.75 -5.30
N GLU A 278 0.03 -25.95 -5.86
CA GLU A 278 -0.44 -26.21 -7.23
C GLU A 278 -1.88 -25.77 -7.46
N THR A 279 -2.77 -26.06 -6.50
CA THR A 279 -4.19 -25.63 -6.55
C THR A 279 -4.32 -24.11 -6.55
N LEU A 280 -3.49 -23.40 -5.79
CA LEU A 280 -3.48 -21.94 -5.75
C LEU A 280 -2.94 -21.35 -7.05
N LEU A 281 -1.89 -21.96 -7.63
CA LEU A 281 -1.41 -21.61 -8.96
C LEU A 281 -2.47 -21.87 -10.06
N GLU A 282 -3.28 -22.91 -9.94
CA GLU A 282 -4.40 -23.19 -10.87
C GLU A 282 -5.46 -22.09 -10.86
N ARG A 283 -5.67 -21.45 -9.72
CA ARG A 283 -6.58 -20.30 -9.60
C ARG A 283 -6.00 -19.01 -10.18
N GLY A 284 -4.69 -18.98 -10.47
CA GLY A 284 -4.00 -17.80 -10.99
C GLY A 284 -3.69 -16.74 -9.94
N GLU A 285 -4.02 -17.00 -8.67
CA GLU A 285 -3.85 -16.09 -7.54
C GLU A 285 -3.44 -16.88 -6.28
N LEU A 286 -2.44 -16.36 -5.59
CA LEU A 286 -1.97 -16.85 -4.29
C LEU A 286 -2.08 -15.74 -3.25
N VAL A 287 -2.91 -15.95 -2.23
CA VAL A 287 -3.10 -15.01 -1.11
C VAL A 287 -2.69 -15.69 0.19
N LEU A 288 -1.69 -15.15 0.87
CA LEU A 288 -1.12 -15.73 2.10
C LEU A 288 -1.04 -14.66 3.18
N ARG A 289 -1.51 -14.97 4.39
CA ARG A 289 -1.44 -14.07 5.55
C ARG A 289 -0.67 -14.73 6.69
N LYS A 290 0.18 -13.98 7.37
CA LYS A 290 0.94 -14.43 8.56
C LYS A 290 0.84 -13.40 9.67
N ASP A 291 0.60 -13.87 10.90
CA ASP A 291 0.79 -13.06 12.11
C ASP A 291 2.28 -13.06 12.49
N MET A 292 2.85 -11.86 12.67
CA MET A 292 4.27 -11.64 13.00
C MET A 292 4.48 -11.36 14.49
N GLY A 293 3.41 -11.06 15.26
CA GLY A 293 3.46 -10.70 16.67
C GLY A 293 3.23 -11.91 17.59
N ARG A 294 4.30 -12.68 17.85
CA ARG A 294 4.40 -13.94 18.64
C ARG A 294 3.22 -14.36 19.54
N SER A 295 2.87 -15.66 19.55
CA SER A 295 3.67 -16.74 20.19
C SER A 295 4.04 -17.94 19.28
N ALA A 296 5.35 -18.20 19.19
CA ALA A 296 6.10 -19.20 18.39
C ALA A 296 6.28 -18.87 16.89
N GLY A 297 7.47 -18.34 16.54
CA GLY A 297 7.90 -18.11 15.15
C GLY A 297 8.13 -16.65 14.74
N GLY A 298 7.50 -15.68 15.41
CA GLY A 298 7.59 -14.26 15.01
C GLY A 298 8.97 -13.61 15.18
N SER A 299 9.23 -12.58 14.37
CA SER A 299 10.42 -11.72 14.41
C SER A 299 10.62 -11.06 15.79
N PRO A 300 11.84 -11.10 16.36
CA PRO A 300 12.14 -10.38 17.61
C PRO A 300 11.84 -8.88 17.46
N GLY A 301 10.97 -8.33 18.31
CA GLY A 301 10.62 -6.89 18.29
C GLY A 301 9.21 -6.57 17.78
N CYS A 302 8.53 -7.51 17.10
CA CYS A 302 7.15 -7.33 16.67
C CYS A 302 6.15 -7.42 17.82
N LYS A 303 5.26 -6.42 17.88
CA LYS A 303 4.11 -6.37 18.78
C LYS A 303 3.02 -7.35 18.31
N PRO A 304 2.29 -8.02 19.23
CA PRO A 304 1.08 -8.79 18.90
C PRO A 304 0.11 -8.00 18.02
N GLY A 305 -0.47 -8.66 17.01
CA GLY A 305 -1.36 -8.03 16.03
C GLY A 305 -0.64 -7.50 14.78
N SER A 306 0.69 -7.54 14.73
CA SER A 306 1.43 -7.27 13.50
C SER A 306 1.21 -8.39 12.48
N SER A 307 1.00 -8.08 11.21
CA SER A 307 0.76 -9.11 10.18
C SER A 307 1.35 -8.77 8.83
N MET A 308 1.66 -9.80 8.04
CA MET A 308 2.07 -9.67 6.65
C MET A 308 1.05 -10.39 5.76
N LEU A 309 0.58 -9.69 4.73
CA LEU A 309 -0.19 -10.24 3.62
C LEU A 309 0.73 -10.29 2.40
N LEU A 310 0.81 -11.45 1.76
CA LEU A 310 1.47 -11.68 0.48
C LEU A 310 0.40 -12.02 -0.54
N LEU A 311 0.47 -11.36 -1.69
CA LEU A 311 -0.41 -11.62 -2.80
C LEU A 311 0.38 -11.74 -4.11
N ILE A 312 0.16 -12.82 -4.88
CA ILE A 312 0.83 -13.12 -6.16
C ILE A 312 -0.19 -13.49 -7.23
N TYR A 313 -0.07 -12.90 -8.41
CA TYR A 313 -0.84 -13.21 -9.62
C TYR A 313 0.04 -13.85 -10.71
N LEU A 314 -0.48 -14.86 -11.41
CA LEU A 314 0.15 -15.43 -12.61
C LEU A 314 -0.33 -14.69 -13.86
N ARG A 315 0.58 -14.04 -14.58
CA ARG A 315 0.26 -13.30 -15.82
C ARG A 315 -0.15 -14.23 -16.97
N ASP A 316 0.48 -15.39 -17.09
CA ASP A 316 0.36 -16.28 -18.26
C ASP A 316 -0.79 -17.30 -18.17
N ARG A 317 -1.53 -17.39 -17.06
CA ARG A 317 -2.78 -18.18 -16.96
C ARG A 317 -4.05 -17.39 -17.26
N LEU A 318 -3.90 -16.11 -17.58
CA LEU A 318 -4.88 -15.33 -18.33
C LEU A 318 -4.64 -15.53 -19.83
N THR A 319 -4.56 -16.77 -20.31
CA THR A 319 -4.61 -17.08 -21.75
C THR A 319 -6.03 -16.90 -22.27
N GLN A 320 -6.45 -15.63 -22.39
CA GLN A 320 -7.20 -15.27 -23.59
C GLN A 320 -6.20 -15.37 -24.75
N PRO A 321 -6.62 -15.75 -25.98
CA PRO A 321 -5.78 -15.54 -27.15
C PRO A 321 -5.23 -14.11 -27.13
N GLU A 322 -4.08 -13.83 -27.74
CA GLU A 322 -3.63 -12.44 -27.93
C GLU A 322 -4.69 -11.71 -28.76
N ILE A 323 -5.69 -11.20 -28.05
CA ILE A 323 -6.77 -10.42 -28.61
C ILE A 323 -6.10 -9.08 -28.90
N ARG A 324 -5.75 -8.87 -30.18
CA ARG A 324 -5.15 -7.61 -30.63
C ARG A 324 -6.11 -6.47 -30.33
N VAL A 325 -5.60 -5.26 -30.15
CA VAL A 325 -6.49 -4.08 -30.06
C VAL A 325 -7.20 -3.95 -31.41
N CYS A 326 -8.53 -3.85 -31.42
CA CYS A 326 -9.29 -3.68 -32.67
C CYS A 326 -8.83 -2.42 -33.38
N ASP A 327 -8.64 -2.51 -34.71
CA ASP A 327 -8.44 -1.33 -35.53
C ASP A 327 -9.74 -0.50 -35.54
N SER A 328 -9.64 0.83 -35.66
CA SER A 328 -10.84 1.70 -35.66
C SER A 328 -11.81 1.43 -36.81
N GLU A 329 -11.34 0.74 -37.85
CA GLU A 329 -12.15 0.26 -38.97
C GLU A 329 -12.91 -1.04 -38.67
N GLU A 330 -12.45 -1.83 -37.68
CA GLU A 330 -13.13 -3.06 -37.24
C GLU A 330 -14.23 -2.74 -36.23
N VAL A 331 -13.86 -2.15 -35.09
CA VAL A 331 -14.79 -1.70 -34.06
C VAL A 331 -14.24 -0.47 -33.35
N GLN A 332 -14.99 0.62 -33.41
CA GLN A 332 -14.79 1.77 -32.53
C GLN A 332 -15.80 1.72 -31.38
N LEU A 333 -15.33 1.70 -30.13
CA LEU A 333 -16.16 1.80 -28.94
C LEU A 333 -16.20 3.24 -28.42
N VAL A 334 -17.40 3.79 -28.24
CA VAL A 334 -17.62 5.15 -27.71
C VAL A 334 -18.54 5.07 -26.51
N VAL A 335 -18.05 5.48 -25.34
CA VAL A 335 -18.86 5.61 -24.11
C VAL A 335 -19.38 7.04 -24.00
N HIS A 336 -20.71 7.18 -24.03
CA HIS A 336 -21.46 8.44 -23.88
C HIS A 336 -21.70 8.76 -22.41
N HIS A 337 -22.09 7.75 -21.62
CA HIS A 337 -22.27 7.86 -20.17
C HIS A 337 -21.65 6.65 -19.44
N PRO A 338 -20.95 6.87 -18.32
CA PRO A 338 -20.64 8.18 -17.72
C PRO A 338 -19.60 8.97 -18.52
N THR A 339 -19.62 10.30 -18.38
CA THR A 339 -18.52 11.15 -18.86
C THR A 339 -17.31 11.02 -17.94
N ILE A 340 -16.11 11.34 -18.45
CA ILE A 340 -14.90 11.40 -17.63
C ILE A 340 -15.11 12.40 -16.48
N ASP A 341 -14.62 12.03 -15.30
CA ASP A 341 -14.69 12.79 -14.04
C ASP A 341 -16.12 13.13 -13.57
N ARG A 342 -17.13 12.37 -14.06
CA ARG A 342 -18.51 12.55 -13.61
C ARG A 342 -18.61 12.24 -12.12
N ARG A 343 -19.28 13.13 -11.38
CA ARG A 343 -19.54 12.98 -9.96
C ARG A 343 -20.94 12.45 -9.71
N TYR A 344 -21.05 11.48 -8.82
CA TYR A 344 -22.30 10.87 -8.38
C TYR A 344 -22.39 10.99 -6.87
N VAL A 345 -23.57 11.34 -6.37
CA VAL A 345 -23.83 11.46 -4.93
C VAL A 345 -25.00 10.57 -4.57
N TYR A 346 -24.93 9.90 -3.43
CA TYR A 346 -26.09 9.24 -2.85
C TYR A 346 -27.18 10.27 -2.54
N THR A 347 -28.44 9.91 -2.77
CA THR A 347 -29.58 10.75 -2.39
C THR A 347 -29.66 10.93 -0.88
N ASP A 348 -30.09 12.10 -0.44
CA ASP A 348 -30.36 12.39 0.96
C ASP A 348 -31.74 11.83 1.36
N ALA A 349 -31.88 11.54 2.66
CA ALA A 349 -33.14 11.10 3.22
C ALA A 349 -34.10 12.27 3.44
N TYR A 350 -34.72 12.81 2.39
CA TYR A 350 -35.77 13.83 2.53
C TYR A 350 -37.17 13.20 2.62
N PRO A 351 -37.93 13.34 3.72
CA PRO A 351 -39.11 12.50 4.09
C PRO A 351 -40.28 12.39 3.08
N LEU A 352 -40.21 13.04 1.92
CA LEU A 352 -41.22 13.07 0.88
C LEU A 352 -40.82 12.40 -0.44
N THR A 353 -39.61 11.83 -0.59
CA THR A 353 -39.17 11.17 -1.84
C THR A 353 -38.84 9.68 -1.66
N PRO A 354 -39.51 8.75 -2.35
CA PRO A 354 -39.35 7.29 -2.17
C PRO A 354 -38.01 6.71 -2.69
N GLN A 355 -36.99 7.53 -2.93
CA GLN A 355 -35.68 7.14 -3.46
C GLN A 355 -34.56 7.47 -2.46
N TYR A 356 -34.61 6.86 -1.28
CA TYR A 356 -33.62 7.06 -0.23
C TYR A 356 -32.37 6.23 -0.45
N ASP A 357 -31.23 6.84 -0.13
CA ASP A 357 -29.93 6.18 0.01
C ASP A 357 -29.48 5.52 -1.29
N LYS A 358 -29.75 6.18 -2.42
CA LYS A 358 -29.45 5.64 -3.75
C LYS A 358 -28.42 6.46 -4.48
N LEU A 359 -27.47 5.78 -5.11
CA LEU A 359 -26.60 6.37 -6.12
C LEU A 359 -26.92 5.73 -7.47
N VAL A 360 -27.34 6.54 -8.44
CA VAL A 360 -27.80 6.09 -9.76
C VAL A 360 -26.78 6.49 -10.83
N LEU A 361 -26.37 5.51 -11.65
CA LEU A 361 -25.52 5.71 -12.81
C LEU A 361 -26.24 5.27 -14.08
N GLU A 362 -26.05 6.04 -15.13
CA GLU A 362 -26.46 5.68 -16.48
C GLU A 362 -25.23 5.21 -17.25
N LEU A 363 -25.31 4.02 -17.81
CA LEU A 363 -24.32 3.45 -18.71
C LEU A 363 -24.91 3.52 -20.12
N ASP A 364 -24.21 4.20 -21.02
CA ASP A 364 -24.60 4.30 -22.43
C ASP A 364 -23.33 4.31 -23.28
N ALA A 365 -23.21 3.32 -24.16
CA ALA A 365 -22.11 3.22 -25.11
C ALA A 365 -22.63 2.71 -26.46
N SER A 366 -21.87 3.04 -27.51
CA SER A 366 -22.17 2.61 -28.87
C SER A 366 -20.91 2.10 -29.56
N THR A 367 -21.09 1.24 -30.55
CA THR A 367 -20.03 0.79 -31.45
C THR A 367 -20.20 1.35 -32.86
N VAL A 368 -19.10 1.44 -33.60
CA VAL A 368 -19.10 1.57 -35.07
C VAL A 368 -18.34 0.37 -35.64
N PRO A 369 -18.99 -0.52 -36.40
CA PRO A 369 -20.41 -0.51 -36.79
C PRO A 369 -21.38 -0.80 -35.61
N PRO A 370 -22.65 -0.35 -35.68
CA PRO A 370 -23.60 -0.39 -34.56
C PRO A 370 -24.10 -1.80 -34.21
N GLU A 371 -23.91 -2.77 -35.10
CA GLU A 371 -24.32 -4.17 -34.89
C GLU A 371 -23.57 -4.89 -33.76
N HIS A 372 -22.46 -4.32 -33.28
CA HIS A 372 -21.72 -4.85 -32.13
C HIS A 372 -22.13 -4.22 -30.79
N ALA A 373 -23.12 -3.33 -30.77
CA ALA A 373 -23.50 -2.61 -29.54
C ALA A 373 -24.12 -3.54 -28.47
N ASP A 374 -24.73 -4.65 -28.88
CA ASP A 374 -25.20 -5.71 -27.99
C ASP A 374 -24.05 -6.58 -27.44
N GLN A 375 -22.83 -6.42 -27.96
CA GLN A 375 -21.64 -7.15 -27.53
C GLN A 375 -20.82 -6.42 -26.44
N ILE A 376 -21.19 -5.17 -26.13
CA ILE A 376 -20.54 -4.37 -25.10
C ILE A 376 -20.70 -5.05 -23.74
N VAL A 377 -19.60 -5.35 -23.07
CA VAL A 377 -19.55 -5.88 -21.71
C VAL A 377 -19.10 -4.77 -20.77
N TRP A 378 -19.86 -4.53 -19.70
CA TRP A 378 -19.49 -3.56 -18.69
C TRP A 378 -18.84 -4.23 -17.48
N THR A 379 -17.77 -3.62 -17.00
CA THR A 379 -17.22 -3.84 -15.67
C THR A 379 -17.54 -2.62 -14.82
N ILE A 380 -18.35 -2.85 -13.80
CA ILE A 380 -18.93 -1.83 -12.93
C ILE A 380 -18.36 -2.08 -11.54
N PRO A 381 -17.89 -1.04 -10.81
CA PRO A 381 -17.32 -1.21 -9.47
C PRO A 381 -18.30 -1.90 -8.53
N GLU A 382 -17.79 -2.66 -7.59
CA GLU A 382 -18.55 -3.09 -6.42
C GLU A 382 -18.33 -2.08 -5.29
N ILE A 383 -19.30 -1.99 -4.39
CA ILE A 383 -19.28 -1.10 -3.24
C ILE A 383 -19.70 -1.96 -2.05
N ASP A 384 -18.77 -2.24 -1.16
CA ASP A 384 -19.03 -3.09 -0.01
C ASP A 384 -20.07 -2.41 0.92
N GLY A 385 -21.10 -3.16 1.32
CA GLY A 385 -22.20 -2.66 2.13
C GLY A 385 -23.35 -2.00 1.34
N ALA A 386 -23.19 -1.75 0.03
CA ALA A 386 -24.26 -1.25 -0.83
C ALA A 386 -24.84 -2.36 -1.73
N THR A 387 -26.16 -2.39 -1.89
CA THR A 387 -26.83 -3.34 -2.79
C THR A 387 -26.86 -2.79 -4.21
N ARG A 388 -26.11 -3.40 -5.12
CA ARG A 388 -26.10 -3.03 -6.54
C ARG A 388 -27.26 -3.69 -7.31
N LYS A 389 -28.10 -2.88 -7.96
CA LYS A 389 -29.16 -3.29 -8.89
C LYS A 389 -28.88 -2.75 -10.28
N ILE A 390 -29.12 -3.57 -11.30
CA ILE A 390 -28.92 -3.21 -12.71
C ILE A 390 -30.25 -3.39 -13.45
N SER A 391 -30.66 -2.37 -14.21
CA SER A 391 -31.88 -2.39 -15.00
C SER A 391 -31.57 -2.09 -16.48
N PRO A 392 -32.06 -2.91 -17.44
CA PRO A 392 -32.76 -4.19 -17.24
C PRO A 392 -31.88 -5.25 -16.55
N ASP A 393 -32.49 -6.26 -15.93
CA ASP A 393 -31.76 -7.33 -15.24
C ASP A 393 -30.88 -8.10 -16.25
N PRO A 394 -29.55 -8.06 -16.09
CA PRO A 394 -28.63 -8.69 -17.04
C PRO A 394 -28.44 -10.19 -16.82
N GLY A 395 -28.87 -10.75 -15.68
CA GLY A 395 -28.59 -12.13 -15.28
C GLY A 395 -27.10 -12.44 -15.02
N SER A 396 -26.22 -11.44 -15.05
CA SER A 396 -24.78 -11.57 -14.83
C SER A 396 -24.20 -10.33 -14.11
N ALA A 397 -23.07 -10.50 -13.41
CA ALA A 397 -22.37 -9.39 -12.75
C ALA A 397 -21.67 -8.43 -13.74
N LYS A 398 -21.38 -8.89 -14.96
CA LYS A 398 -20.80 -8.10 -16.06
C LYS A 398 -21.85 -7.97 -17.17
N PRO A 399 -22.74 -6.96 -17.11
CA PRO A 399 -23.89 -6.90 -17.98
C PRO A 399 -23.46 -6.67 -19.43
N LYS A 400 -24.15 -7.34 -20.35
CA LYS A 400 -23.88 -7.31 -21.78
C LYS A 400 -24.97 -6.53 -22.53
N GLY A 401 -24.59 -5.44 -23.18
CA GLY A 401 -25.48 -4.55 -23.92
C GLY A 401 -25.06 -3.08 -23.88
N ALA A 402 -25.69 -2.27 -24.73
CA ALA A 402 -25.34 -0.86 -24.91
C ALA A 402 -25.74 0.05 -23.74
N ARG A 403 -26.85 -0.26 -23.06
CA ARG A 403 -27.47 0.63 -22.06
C ARG A 403 -27.93 -0.08 -20.82
N PHE A 404 -27.56 0.48 -19.67
CA PHE A 404 -28.01 0.04 -18.36
C PHE A 404 -28.15 1.21 -17.40
N THR A 405 -29.05 1.07 -16.44
CA THR A 405 -29.09 1.91 -15.25
C THR A 405 -28.60 1.09 -14.07
N VAL A 406 -27.55 1.55 -13.40
CA VAL A 406 -27.02 0.95 -12.18
C VAL A 406 -27.50 1.78 -11.00
N THR A 407 -28.03 1.12 -9.98
CA THR A 407 -28.45 1.75 -8.72
C THR A 407 -27.77 1.04 -7.57
N TYR A 408 -26.98 1.77 -6.79
CA TYR A 408 -26.51 1.31 -5.48
C TYR A 408 -27.48 1.78 -4.42
N GLU A 409 -27.99 0.86 -3.60
CA GLU A 409 -28.90 1.15 -2.50
C GLU A 409 -28.22 0.89 -1.15
N GLY A 410 -28.34 1.85 -0.24
CA GLY A 410 -27.64 1.84 1.04
C GLY A 410 -26.25 2.46 0.93
N LEU A 411 -25.91 3.31 1.91
CA LEU A 411 -24.55 3.84 2.01
C LEU A 411 -23.61 2.76 2.59
N PRO A 412 -22.35 2.70 2.13
CA PRO A 412 -21.35 1.78 2.66
C PRO A 412 -20.97 2.11 4.12
N GLU A 413 -20.49 1.11 4.86
CA GLU A 413 -19.99 1.28 6.24
C GLU A 413 -18.64 2.00 6.28
N ASP A 414 -17.80 1.75 5.28
CA ASP A 414 -16.42 2.26 5.24
C ASP A 414 -16.28 3.49 4.33
N TYR A 415 -15.59 4.52 4.80
CA TYR A 415 -15.32 5.73 4.01
C TYR A 415 -14.49 5.46 2.74
N ARG A 416 -13.73 4.36 2.70
CA ARG A 416 -12.90 3.94 1.55
C ARG A 416 -13.74 3.53 0.34
N GLU A 417 -15.04 3.29 0.56
CA GLU A 417 -16.00 2.96 -0.50
C GLU A 417 -16.44 4.17 -1.35
N PHE A 418 -15.99 5.37 -0.99
CA PHE A 418 -16.19 6.59 -1.78
C PHE A 418 -14.95 7.00 -2.58
N GLY A 419 -15.08 8.08 -3.35
CA GLY A 419 -13.99 8.62 -4.17
C GLY A 419 -13.94 8.04 -5.58
N LYS A 420 -12.73 8.05 -6.15
CA LYS A 420 -12.52 7.68 -7.55
C LYS A 420 -12.88 6.21 -7.81
N ARG A 421 -13.62 5.94 -8.87
CA ARG A 421 -13.99 4.60 -9.36
C ARG A 421 -13.85 4.55 -10.87
N THR A 422 -13.47 3.39 -11.39
CA THR A 422 -13.30 3.19 -12.84
C THR A 422 -14.41 2.27 -13.35
N ILE A 423 -15.12 2.74 -14.37
CA ILE A 423 -16.10 1.96 -15.13
C ILE A 423 -15.48 1.63 -16.48
N THR A 424 -15.52 0.35 -16.86
CA THR A 424 -14.95 -0.12 -18.11
C THR A 424 -16.05 -0.66 -19.01
N ALA A 425 -16.10 -0.21 -20.25
CA ALA A 425 -16.82 -0.87 -21.33
C ALA A 425 -15.80 -1.61 -22.20
N SER A 426 -16.08 -2.83 -22.61
CA SER A 426 -15.25 -3.58 -23.55
C SER A 426 -16.09 -4.28 -24.59
N VAL A 427 -15.52 -4.46 -25.79
CA VAL A 427 -16.07 -5.31 -26.85
C VAL A 427 -14.95 -6.24 -27.27
N ALA A 428 -15.24 -7.53 -27.33
CA ALA A 428 -14.32 -8.54 -27.85
C ALA A 428 -14.99 -9.24 -29.03
N LEU A 429 -14.32 -9.17 -30.18
CA LEU A 429 -14.59 -9.95 -31.37
C LEU A 429 -13.59 -11.12 -31.45
N ASP A 430 -13.88 -12.13 -32.26
CA ASP A 430 -13.11 -13.40 -32.33
C ASP A 430 -11.58 -13.22 -32.44
N SER A 431 -11.09 -12.11 -33.00
CA SER A 431 -9.66 -11.83 -33.19
C SER A 431 -9.16 -10.51 -32.56
N CYS A 432 -10.05 -9.65 -32.01
CA CYS A 432 -9.66 -8.34 -31.49
C CYS A 432 -10.57 -7.86 -30.34
N ALA A 433 -10.08 -6.94 -29.50
CA ALA A 433 -10.88 -6.31 -28.46
C ALA A 433 -10.52 -4.84 -28.33
N THR A 434 -11.50 -4.07 -27.88
CA THR A 434 -11.32 -2.67 -27.52
C THR A 434 -11.97 -2.42 -26.18
N LYS A 435 -11.37 -1.54 -25.39
CA LYS A 435 -11.91 -1.11 -24.10
C LYS A 435 -11.89 0.41 -23.98
N ALA A 436 -12.87 0.94 -23.29
CA ALA A 436 -12.96 2.34 -22.91
C ALA A 436 -13.19 2.43 -21.41
N GLU A 437 -12.35 3.22 -20.73
CA GLU A 437 -12.44 3.45 -19.29
C GLU A 437 -12.99 4.85 -19.02
N ARG A 438 -13.77 4.95 -17.94
CA ARG A 438 -14.32 6.20 -17.42
C ARG A 438 -14.11 6.24 -15.93
N ASP A 439 -13.26 7.17 -15.53
CA ASP A 439 -13.10 7.51 -14.12
C ASP A 439 -14.26 8.40 -13.68
N VAL A 440 -14.92 8.02 -12.59
CA VAL A 440 -16.03 8.71 -11.95
C VAL A 440 -15.75 8.84 -10.45
N TYR A 441 -16.49 9.70 -9.76
CA TYR A 441 -16.29 9.94 -8.32
C TYR A 441 -17.60 9.75 -7.57
N PHE A 442 -17.57 8.95 -6.50
CA PHE A 442 -18.72 8.70 -5.64
C PHE A 442 -18.63 9.50 -4.36
N PHE A 443 -19.74 10.13 -3.98
CA PHE A 443 -19.87 11.02 -2.83
C PHE A 443 -21.08 10.62 -1.97
N TYR A 444 -21.05 10.98 -0.70
CA TYR A 444 -22.21 10.90 0.20
C TYR A 444 -22.78 12.29 0.49
N PRO A 445 -24.08 12.43 0.80
CA PRO A 445 -24.66 13.69 1.25
C PRO A 445 -24.09 14.01 2.65
N ARG A 446 -23.24 15.04 2.75
CA ARG A 446 -22.43 15.33 3.95
C ARG A 446 -23.28 15.44 5.22
N ASP A 447 -24.39 16.17 5.12
CA ASP A 447 -25.19 16.61 6.27
C ASP A 447 -26.36 15.67 6.60
N ALA A 448 -26.63 14.67 5.75
CA ALA A 448 -27.67 13.69 5.99
C ALA A 448 -27.25 12.67 7.07
N ARG A 449 -28.22 11.93 7.62
CA ARG A 449 -28.01 10.88 8.64
C ARG A 449 -28.37 9.48 8.13
N ASN A 450 -28.03 9.20 6.87
CA ASN A 450 -28.35 7.93 6.22
C ASN A 450 -27.15 6.97 6.08
N ASN A 451 -26.08 7.22 6.84
CA ASN A 451 -25.04 6.24 7.11
C ASN A 451 -25.61 5.00 7.84
N PRO A 452 -24.89 3.86 7.82
CA PRO A 452 -25.26 2.70 8.61
C PRO A 452 -25.39 3.01 10.11
N GLY A 453 -26.60 2.86 10.65
CA GLY A 453 -26.95 3.18 12.03
C GLY A 453 -27.70 4.50 12.20
N GLY A 454 -27.47 5.49 11.32
CA GLY A 454 -28.24 6.74 11.23
C GLY A 454 -28.22 7.62 12.49
N GLU A 455 -27.26 7.40 13.40
CA GLU A 455 -27.20 8.08 14.69
C GLU A 455 -26.65 9.52 14.57
N TYR A 456 -25.69 9.72 13.67
CA TYR A 456 -24.94 10.97 13.49
C TYR A 456 -24.97 11.41 12.01
N PRO A 457 -24.63 12.68 11.68
CA PRO A 457 -24.41 13.11 10.30
C PRO A 457 -23.31 12.29 9.60
N ASN A 458 -23.44 12.14 8.28
CA ASN A 458 -22.51 11.35 7.47
C ASN A 458 -21.07 11.86 7.56
N TRP A 459 -20.85 13.18 7.58
CA TRP A 459 -19.50 13.73 7.75
C TRP A 459 -18.83 13.21 9.03
N PHE A 460 -19.54 13.20 10.15
CA PHE A 460 -18.97 12.72 11.40
C PHE A 460 -18.71 11.21 11.34
N TYR A 461 -19.69 10.47 10.83
CA TYR A 461 -19.62 9.02 10.70
C TYR A 461 -18.42 8.55 9.86
N TYR A 462 -18.13 9.23 8.75
CA TYR A 462 -17.04 8.87 7.86
C TYR A 462 -15.71 9.51 8.25
N TRP A 463 -15.67 10.80 8.59
CA TRP A 463 -14.41 11.46 8.96
C TRP A 463 -13.79 10.87 10.23
N ARG A 464 -14.59 10.34 11.19
CA ARG A 464 -14.07 9.62 12.37
C ARG A 464 -13.27 8.36 12.04
N GLN A 465 -13.42 7.81 10.83
CA GLN A 465 -12.71 6.62 10.37
C GLN A 465 -11.35 6.97 9.75
N THR A 466 -11.14 8.24 9.40
CA THR A 466 -9.97 8.75 8.70
C THR A 466 -8.85 9.12 9.69
N PRO A 467 -7.62 9.37 9.20
CA PRO A 467 -6.55 9.93 10.02
C PRO A 467 -6.91 11.26 10.71
N ALA A 468 -7.86 12.05 10.19
CA ALA A 468 -8.27 13.33 10.75
C ALA A 468 -8.83 13.23 12.19
N ALA A 469 -9.38 12.08 12.57
CA ALA A 469 -9.91 11.84 13.93
C ALA A 469 -8.89 11.20 14.88
N ARG A 470 -7.66 10.96 14.42
CA ARG A 470 -6.63 10.24 15.18
C ARG A 470 -5.34 11.04 15.27
N PRO A 471 -5.39 12.32 15.72
CA PRO A 471 -4.17 13.07 15.90
C PRO A 471 -3.34 12.42 17.00
N PHE A 472 -2.10 12.07 16.65
CA PHE A 472 -1.10 11.56 17.60
C PHE A 472 -1.46 10.25 18.35
N GLY A 473 -2.47 9.50 17.89
CA GLY A 473 -2.87 8.21 18.49
C GLY A 473 -4.38 7.93 18.46
N TYR A 474 -4.84 7.05 19.35
CA TYR A 474 -6.26 6.74 19.51
C TYR A 474 -6.84 7.51 20.71
N VAL A 475 -7.82 8.36 20.43
CA VAL A 475 -8.73 8.97 21.41
C VAL A 475 -10.15 8.68 20.97
N ASP A 476 -11.05 8.43 21.92
CA ASP A 476 -12.46 8.25 21.58
C ASP A 476 -13.04 9.60 21.14
N VAL A 477 -13.51 9.68 19.90
CA VAL A 477 -14.13 10.90 19.35
C VAL A 477 -15.63 10.67 19.24
N ARG A 478 -16.41 11.52 19.92
CA ARG A 478 -17.86 11.40 20.04
C ARG A 478 -18.57 12.58 19.41
N PHE A 479 -19.74 12.33 18.85
CA PHE A 479 -20.60 13.37 18.29
C PHE A 479 -21.46 13.98 19.39
N GLY A 480 -21.54 15.31 19.40
CA GLY A 480 -22.39 16.08 20.30
C GLY A 480 -22.03 15.95 21.78
N GLY A 481 -22.91 16.45 22.67
CA GLY A 481 -22.68 16.53 24.11
C GLY A 481 -23.99 16.62 24.92
N THR A 482 -24.98 15.81 24.54
CA THR A 482 -26.41 15.96 24.87
C THR A 482 -26.82 15.83 26.33
N ALA A 483 -25.90 15.54 27.26
CA ALA A 483 -26.21 15.40 28.68
C ALA A 483 -25.72 16.56 29.57
N TYR A 484 -24.88 17.48 29.06
CA TYR A 484 -24.15 18.45 29.91
C TYR A 484 -23.86 19.82 29.27
N ASP A 485 -24.66 20.29 28.29
CA ASP A 485 -24.51 21.64 27.70
C ASP A 485 -23.10 21.91 27.10
N LEU A 486 -22.43 20.86 26.61
CA LEU A 486 -21.03 20.90 26.15
C LEU A 486 -20.83 21.61 24.81
N CYS A 487 -21.93 21.84 24.10
CA CYS A 487 -21.97 22.54 22.82
C CYS A 487 -22.83 23.81 22.92
N ASP A 488 -23.08 24.35 24.12
CA ASP A 488 -23.96 25.51 24.29
C ASP A 488 -23.21 26.83 24.11
N GLY A 489 -21.88 26.82 24.24
CA GLY A 489 -21.04 27.97 23.93
C GLY A 489 -21.11 28.35 22.46
N GLU A 490 -21.37 29.63 22.15
CA GLU A 490 -21.44 30.15 20.78
C GLU A 490 -20.16 29.88 19.97
N HIS A 491 -19.01 29.85 20.66
CA HIS A 491 -17.69 29.62 20.06
C HIS A 491 -17.07 28.26 20.41
N GLN A 492 -17.88 27.29 20.89
CA GLN A 492 -17.41 25.95 21.22
C GLN A 492 -17.82 24.96 20.11
N MET A 493 -16.83 24.51 19.33
CA MET A 493 -17.01 23.59 18.20
C MET A 493 -16.58 22.16 18.55
N ALA A 494 -15.75 22.02 19.58
CA ALA A 494 -15.35 20.78 20.18
C ALA A 494 -15.05 21.00 21.67
N ALA A 495 -14.97 19.92 22.44
CA ALA A 495 -14.63 19.99 23.85
C ALA A 495 -14.03 18.69 24.39
N TYR A 496 -12.99 18.82 25.20
CA TYR A 496 -12.58 17.85 26.19
C TYR A 496 -12.75 18.42 27.60
N LYS A 497 -13.64 17.79 28.42
CA LYS A 497 -13.89 18.19 29.81
C LYS A 497 -13.68 17.01 30.77
N PRO A 498 -12.54 16.93 31.48
CA PRO A 498 -12.18 15.74 32.27
C PRO A 498 -13.16 15.41 33.41
N ALA A 499 -13.86 16.41 33.96
CA ALA A 499 -14.84 16.22 35.03
C ALA A 499 -16.13 15.51 34.59
N HIS A 500 -16.43 15.49 33.28
CA HIS A 500 -17.69 14.99 32.73
C HIS A 500 -17.52 13.98 31.59
N LEU A 501 -16.37 13.99 30.91
CA LEU A 501 -16.14 13.32 29.62
C LEU A 501 -14.93 12.41 29.66
N PHE A 502 -14.93 11.49 30.63
CA PHE A 502 -13.79 10.61 30.87
C PHE A 502 -13.32 9.94 29.56
N LYS A 503 -12.13 10.33 29.12
CA LYS A 503 -11.37 9.79 28.00
C LYS A 503 -11.94 9.98 26.58
N ALA A 504 -12.81 10.96 26.34
CA ALA A 504 -13.33 11.23 25.00
C ALA A 504 -13.29 12.71 24.62
N ILE A 505 -12.98 12.99 23.35
CA ILE A 505 -13.15 14.30 22.71
C ILE A 505 -14.55 14.35 22.10
N HIS A 506 -15.28 15.43 22.35
CA HIS A 506 -16.60 15.64 21.78
C HIS A 506 -16.56 16.69 20.68
N ILE A 507 -17.07 16.36 19.50
CA ILE A 507 -17.20 17.28 18.37
C ILE A 507 -18.66 17.71 18.28
N CYS A 508 -18.92 19.01 18.32
CA CYS A 508 -20.26 19.57 18.20
C CYS A 508 -20.81 19.41 16.78
N ASP A 509 -22.11 19.60 16.61
CA ASP A 509 -22.70 19.60 15.28
C ASP A 509 -22.20 20.82 14.50
N LEU A 510 -21.19 20.61 13.66
CA LEU A 510 -20.59 21.67 12.83
C LEU A 510 -21.58 22.24 11.82
N THR A 511 -22.62 21.49 11.46
CA THR A 511 -23.68 21.97 10.57
C THR A 511 -24.50 23.05 11.25
N GLU A 512 -24.82 22.85 12.53
CA GLU A 512 -25.52 23.85 13.34
C GLU A 512 -24.61 25.00 13.78
N LYS A 513 -23.33 24.71 14.10
CA LYS A 513 -22.38 25.69 14.63
C LYS A 513 -21.77 26.62 13.60
N LEU A 514 -21.42 26.09 12.43
CA LEU A 514 -20.65 26.83 11.42
C LEU A 514 -21.44 26.97 10.10
N GLY A 515 -22.32 26.02 9.79
CA GLY A 515 -23.02 25.96 8.51
C GLY A 515 -22.07 25.87 7.31
N GLY A 516 -22.61 25.94 6.09
CA GLY A 516 -21.84 26.08 4.85
C GLY A 516 -20.65 25.12 4.74
N ASP A 517 -19.44 25.69 4.71
CA ASP A 517 -18.18 24.98 4.49
C ASP A 517 -17.47 24.57 5.77
N PHE A 518 -18.14 24.67 6.92
CA PHE A 518 -17.56 24.44 8.24
C PHE A 518 -16.30 25.30 8.47
N THR A 519 -16.31 26.56 8.04
CA THR A 519 -15.11 27.39 8.11
C THR A 519 -14.83 27.85 9.54
N VAL A 520 -13.62 27.61 10.04
CA VAL A 520 -13.12 28.18 11.30
C VAL A 520 -11.82 28.91 11.06
N THR A 521 -11.57 30.01 11.77
CA THR A 521 -10.30 30.74 11.71
C THR A 521 -9.63 30.67 13.06
N LEU A 522 -8.45 30.04 13.11
CA LEU A 522 -7.69 29.86 14.35
C LEU A 522 -6.41 30.70 14.31
N PRO A 523 -5.88 31.08 15.49
CA PRO A 523 -4.60 31.77 15.59
C PRO A 523 -3.47 30.82 15.18
N LYS A 524 -2.50 31.34 14.43
CA LYS A 524 -1.29 30.59 14.07
C LYS A 524 -0.17 30.97 15.03
N VAL A 525 0.11 30.11 15.99
CA VAL A 525 1.09 30.37 17.05
C VAL A 525 2.17 29.31 17.14
N SER A 526 3.40 29.75 17.41
CA SER A 526 4.44 28.88 17.93
C SER A 526 5.48 29.65 18.73
N ARG A 527 5.86 29.10 19.89
CA ARG A 527 6.97 29.60 20.71
C ARG A 527 8.32 29.47 20.01
N ASN A 528 8.42 28.57 19.02
CA ASN A 528 9.62 28.39 18.21
C ASN A 528 9.67 29.31 16.97
N ASP A 529 8.60 30.06 16.70
CA ASP A 529 8.53 31.05 15.63
C ASP A 529 8.15 32.43 16.18
N LEU A 530 9.17 33.22 16.49
CA LEU A 530 9.02 34.58 17.04
C LEU A 530 8.12 35.48 16.18
N SER A 531 8.03 35.25 14.87
CA SER A 531 7.17 36.06 14.00
C SER A 531 5.69 35.93 14.34
N THR A 532 5.28 34.76 14.84
CA THR A 532 3.90 34.48 15.26
C THR A 532 3.57 35.10 16.61
N LEU A 533 4.57 35.28 17.49
CA LEU A 533 4.40 35.92 18.79
C LEU A 533 4.33 37.44 18.68
N LEU A 534 5.08 38.02 17.73
CA LEU A 534 5.16 39.48 17.53
C LEU A 534 4.06 40.04 16.64
N THR A 535 3.58 39.26 15.68
CA THR A 535 2.55 39.69 14.73
C THR A 535 1.47 38.64 14.65
N LYS A 536 0.22 39.08 14.87
CA LYS A 536 -0.97 38.25 14.80
C LYS A 536 -1.12 37.62 13.41
N GLN A 537 -1.15 36.30 13.38
CA GLN A 537 -1.34 35.50 12.17
C GLN A 537 -2.52 34.56 12.39
N TYR A 538 -3.28 34.31 11.33
CA TYR A 538 -4.45 33.43 11.34
C TYR A 538 -4.39 32.44 10.20
N VAL A 539 -5.02 31.29 10.40
CA VAL A 539 -5.27 30.32 9.34
C VAL A 539 -6.74 29.94 9.39
N SER A 540 -7.38 29.96 8.22
CA SER A 540 -8.74 29.48 8.05
C SER A 540 -8.74 28.05 7.54
N TYR A 541 -9.54 27.20 8.17
CA TYR A 541 -9.76 25.80 7.83
C TYR A 541 -11.20 25.62 7.40
N SER A 542 -11.48 24.61 6.57
CA SER A 542 -12.84 24.27 6.14
C SER A 542 -13.02 22.76 6.02
N HIS A 543 -14.26 22.29 6.09
CA HIS A 543 -14.67 20.89 5.98
C HIS A 543 -13.84 19.94 6.86
N ILE A 544 -13.23 18.89 6.27
CA ILE A 544 -12.44 17.90 7.01
C ILE A 544 -11.23 18.53 7.72
N ASP A 545 -10.66 19.62 7.19
CA ASP A 545 -9.55 20.31 7.85
C ASP A 545 -10.02 20.93 9.16
N THR A 546 -11.21 21.55 9.17
CA THR A 546 -11.82 22.09 10.41
C THR A 546 -12.01 20.99 11.44
N PHE A 547 -12.56 19.85 11.02
CA PHE A 547 -12.70 18.69 11.89
C PHE A 547 -11.33 18.26 12.45
N ALA A 548 -10.31 18.15 11.61
CA ALA A 548 -8.97 17.71 12.02
C ALA A 548 -8.33 18.65 13.05
N VAL A 549 -8.33 19.96 12.80
CA VAL A 549 -7.71 20.93 13.71
C VAL A 549 -8.45 21.01 15.04
N LEU A 550 -9.76 20.84 15.06
CA LEU A 550 -10.54 20.76 16.30
C LEU A 550 -10.15 19.52 17.12
N VAL A 551 -10.00 18.35 16.48
CA VAL A 551 -9.57 17.13 17.19
C VAL A 551 -8.12 17.30 17.69
N ILE A 552 -7.23 17.91 16.91
CA ILE A 552 -5.84 18.20 17.31
C ILE A 552 -5.79 19.13 18.54
N HIS A 553 -6.57 20.21 18.53
CA HIS A 553 -6.68 21.18 19.64
C HIS A 553 -7.14 20.47 20.92
N GLU A 554 -8.28 19.77 20.85
CA GLU A 554 -8.84 19.08 22.03
C GLU A 554 -7.99 17.90 22.50
N PHE A 555 -7.24 17.27 21.60
CA PHE A 555 -6.28 16.23 21.98
C PHE A 555 -5.16 16.79 22.85
N THR A 556 -4.75 18.04 22.66
CA THR A 556 -3.77 18.70 23.52
C THR A 556 -4.30 18.80 24.95
N HIS A 557 -5.53 19.29 25.15
CA HIS A 557 -6.18 19.32 26.46
C HIS A 557 -6.30 17.93 27.09
N PHE A 558 -6.70 16.94 26.29
CA PHE A 558 -6.73 15.54 26.70
C PHE A 558 -5.36 15.08 27.22
N ASN A 559 -4.30 15.32 26.45
CA ASN A 559 -2.96 14.85 26.77
C ASN A 559 -2.38 15.58 27.98
N ASN A 560 -2.56 16.90 28.07
CA ASN A 560 -2.13 17.73 29.18
C ASN A 560 -2.79 17.28 30.49
N PHE A 561 -4.10 17.03 30.48
CA PHE A 561 -4.80 16.50 31.64
C PHE A 561 -4.24 15.15 32.11
N HIS A 562 -4.09 14.19 31.19
CA HIS A 562 -3.59 12.86 31.56
C HIS A 562 -2.12 12.89 32.00
N THR A 563 -1.35 13.88 31.56
CA THR A 563 0.07 14.01 31.91
C THR A 563 0.28 14.76 33.23
N TRP A 564 -0.50 15.81 33.50
CA TRP A 564 -0.23 16.73 34.62
C TRP A 564 -1.20 16.56 35.79
N TRP A 565 -2.44 16.18 35.48
CA TRP A 565 -3.58 16.29 36.40
C TRP A 565 -4.20 14.95 36.77
N GLU A 566 -3.93 13.87 36.02
CA GLU A 566 -4.45 12.53 36.30
C GLU A 566 -4.08 12.12 37.74
N HIS A 567 -5.10 11.76 38.52
CA HIS A 567 -5.00 11.36 39.93
C HIS A 567 -4.76 12.47 40.97
N LYS A 568 -4.76 13.75 40.57
CA LYS A 568 -4.68 14.87 41.52
C LYS A 568 -6.05 15.35 41.97
N THR A 569 -6.15 15.70 43.25
CA THR A 569 -7.32 16.38 43.80
C THR A 569 -7.34 17.85 43.36
N PRO A 570 -8.50 18.55 43.37
CA PRO A 570 -8.58 19.98 43.06
C PRO A 570 -7.58 20.83 43.86
N ALA A 571 -7.48 20.63 45.17
CA ALA A 571 -6.53 21.36 46.03
C ALA A 571 -5.05 21.12 45.67
N GLN A 572 -4.70 19.93 45.17
CA GLN A 572 -3.33 19.67 44.67
C GLN A 572 -3.05 20.36 43.35
N ARG A 573 -4.08 20.55 42.51
CA ARG A 573 -3.94 21.28 41.24
C ARG A 573 -3.76 22.76 41.50
N GLU A 574 -4.60 23.35 42.35
CA GLU A 574 -4.49 24.76 42.77
C GLU A 574 -3.16 25.12 43.44
N GLU A 575 -2.48 24.18 44.10
CA GLU A 575 -1.15 24.43 44.67
C GLU A 575 -0.02 24.29 43.63
N GLU A 576 -0.24 23.50 42.57
CA GLU A 576 0.76 23.26 41.51
C GLU A 576 0.63 24.19 40.30
N ASP A 577 -0.48 24.91 40.16
CA ASP A 577 -0.82 25.89 39.11
C ASP A 577 -1.49 27.09 39.80
N LYS A 578 -0.68 28.10 40.16
CA LYS A 578 -1.10 29.20 41.05
C LYS A 578 -1.73 30.36 40.31
N ASP A 579 -1.32 30.59 39.08
CA ASP A 579 -1.92 31.59 38.20
C ASP A 579 -3.18 31.06 37.51
N GLY A 580 -3.35 29.74 37.47
CA GLY A 580 -4.54 29.06 36.96
C GLY A 580 -4.54 28.92 35.44
N ASP A 581 -3.37 28.98 34.79
CA ASP A 581 -3.21 28.99 33.33
C ASP A 581 -3.37 27.60 32.68
N GLY A 582 -3.52 26.56 33.49
CA GLY A 582 -3.68 25.16 33.08
C GLY A 582 -2.36 24.37 32.97
N ILE A 583 -1.22 25.01 33.22
CA ILE A 583 0.13 24.45 33.21
C ILE A 583 0.68 24.43 34.65
N PRO A 584 1.27 23.32 35.13
CA PRO A 584 1.95 23.35 36.42
C PRO A 584 3.09 24.39 36.45
N ASP A 585 3.15 25.27 37.45
CA ASP A 585 4.18 26.32 37.64
C ASP A 585 5.61 25.77 37.47
N ARG A 586 5.82 24.54 37.96
CA ARG A 586 7.10 23.81 37.89
C ARG A 586 7.56 23.49 36.46
N LEU A 587 6.66 23.55 35.47
CA LEU A 587 6.90 23.29 34.05
C LEU A 587 6.93 24.58 33.22
N GLY A 588 6.22 25.63 33.63
CA GLY A 588 6.03 26.86 32.85
C GLY A 588 7.34 27.42 32.27
N ARG A 589 8.35 27.65 33.12
CA ARG A 589 9.66 28.20 32.69
C ARG A 589 10.38 27.34 31.65
N ASP A 590 10.39 26.02 31.85
CA ASP A 590 11.04 25.08 30.93
C ASP A 590 10.29 25.00 29.59
N MET A 591 9.02 25.37 29.59
CA MET A 591 8.14 25.45 28.41
C MET A 591 8.11 26.85 27.79
N GLY A 592 8.87 27.83 28.31
CA GLY A 592 8.90 29.20 27.77
C GLY A 592 7.66 30.03 28.12
N PHE A 593 7.04 29.72 29.27
CA PHE A 593 5.98 30.49 29.92
C PHE A 593 6.47 31.07 31.26
N ASP A 594 5.86 32.15 31.72
CA ASP A 594 6.08 32.76 33.02
C ASP A 594 5.09 32.20 34.04
N PRO A 595 5.51 31.39 35.04
CA PRO A 595 4.61 30.69 35.97
C PRO A 595 3.94 31.61 37.02
N GLU A 596 4.03 32.92 36.84
CA GLU A 596 3.35 33.91 37.68
C GLU A 596 2.25 34.67 36.88
N GLU A 597 2.10 34.37 35.59
CA GLU A 597 1.23 35.10 34.67
C GLU A 597 0.26 34.14 34.00
N PHE A 598 -1.04 34.36 34.17
CA PHE A 598 -2.09 33.53 33.56
C PHE A 598 -1.94 33.37 32.03
N GLN A 599 -1.33 34.36 31.37
CA GLN A 599 -1.09 34.33 29.93
C GLN A 599 0.26 35.00 29.64
N THR A 600 1.28 34.22 29.30
CA THR A 600 2.61 34.78 28.99
C THR A 600 2.63 35.48 27.65
N HIS A 601 2.07 34.85 26.61
CA HIS A 601 2.14 35.34 25.24
C HIS A 601 0.85 36.06 24.86
N TRP A 602 0.96 37.17 24.13
CA TRP A 602 -0.19 37.99 23.70
C TRP A 602 -1.04 38.63 24.81
N TYR A 603 -0.53 38.72 26.05
CA TYR A 603 -1.22 39.40 27.16
C TYR A 603 -1.58 40.88 26.89
N HIS A 604 -0.91 41.52 25.93
CA HIS A 604 -1.19 42.88 25.50
C HIS A 604 -2.29 43.02 24.44
N ASP A 605 -2.71 41.93 23.80
CA ASP A 605 -3.68 41.95 22.69
C ASP A 605 -5.11 41.86 23.23
N GLU A 606 -6.01 42.73 22.75
CA GLU A 606 -7.38 42.80 23.28
C GLU A 606 -8.20 41.54 23.02
N ASP A 607 -7.96 40.84 21.90
CA ASP A 607 -8.68 39.62 21.53
C ASP A 607 -8.03 38.36 22.14
N PHE A 608 -6.72 38.41 22.42
CA PHE A 608 -5.92 37.24 22.80
C PHE A 608 -5.42 37.23 24.25
N ARG A 609 -5.51 38.33 24.99
CA ARG A 609 -5.14 38.36 26.41
C ARG A 609 -5.92 37.38 27.30
N ASN A 610 -7.05 36.87 26.79
CA ASN A 610 -7.94 35.95 27.47
C ASN A 610 -8.24 34.72 26.60
N ILE A 611 -7.26 34.15 25.88
CA ILE A 611 -7.46 32.84 25.22
C ILE A 611 -7.59 31.68 26.20
N ASN A 612 -7.89 31.96 27.47
CA ASN A 612 -8.13 30.99 28.54
C ASN A 612 -6.84 30.29 29.04
N GLY A 613 -5.69 30.97 28.91
CA GLY A 613 -4.45 30.61 29.59
C GLY A 613 -3.35 30.13 28.65
N ASP A 614 -2.18 29.82 29.21
CA ASP A 614 -1.06 29.29 28.43
C ASP A 614 -1.28 27.82 28.00
N GLU A 615 -2.15 27.06 28.67
CA GLU A 615 -2.54 25.71 28.24
C GLU A 615 -3.36 25.72 26.94
N GLU A 616 -4.22 26.72 26.76
CA GLU A 616 -4.96 26.95 25.51
C GLU A 616 -4.05 27.47 24.40
N PHE A 617 -3.03 28.27 24.76
CA PHE A 617 -1.96 28.63 23.82
C PHE A 617 -1.26 27.37 23.28
N LEU A 618 -0.97 26.38 24.13
CA LEU A 618 -0.41 25.09 23.69
C LEU A 618 -1.34 24.32 22.76
N ALA A 619 -2.65 24.39 23.00
CA ALA A 619 -3.64 23.74 22.15
C ALA A 619 -3.70 24.38 20.76
N TYR A 620 -3.62 25.71 20.64
CA TYR A 620 -3.45 26.38 19.35
C TYR A 620 -2.07 26.12 18.71
N GLU A 621 -1.00 26.02 19.51
CA GLU A 621 0.33 25.70 18.99
C GLU A 621 0.37 24.30 18.37
N SER A 622 -0.42 23.34 18.87
CA SER A 622 -0.43 21.98 18.31
C SER A 622 -0.98 21.92 16.88
N THR A 623 -1.78 22.92 16.46
CA THR A 623 -2.27 23.04 15.08
C THR A 623 -1.29 23.78 14.16
N TYR A 624 -0.19 24.33 14.68
CA TYR A 624 0.74 25.19 13.92
C TYR A 624 1.32 24.55 12.66
N SER A 625 1.67 23.26 12.75
CA SER A 625 2.28 22.49 11.66
C SER A 625 1.26 21.86 10.71
N TYR A 626 -0.04 21.94 11.03
CA TYR A 626 -1.10 21.39 10.20
C TYR A 626 -1.20 22.17 8.88
N GLN A 627 -1.10 21.46 7.75
CA GLN A 627 -1.23 22.05 6.43
C GLN A 627 -2.67 21.89 5.93
N VAL A 628 -3.29 22.99 5.49
CA VAL A 628 -4.61 22.93 4.85
C VAL A 628 -4.57 21.96 3.67
N GLY A 629 -5.54 21.05 3.61
CA GLY A 629 -5.61 20.01 2.58
C GLY A 629 -4.89 18.71 2.91
N THR A 630 -4.31 18.57 4.12
CA THR A 630 -3.65 17.33 4.58
C THR A 630 -4.57 16.11 4.48
N HIS A 631 -5.88 16.31 4.64
CA HIS A 631 -6.87 15.22 4.62
C HIS A 631 -7.89 15.32 3.47
N ASP A 632 -7.65 16.16 2.47
CA ASP A 632 -8.56 16.33 1.33
C ASP A 632 -8.85 15.00 0.62
N ALA A 633 -7.86 14.10 0.52
CA ALA A 633 -8.03 12.77 -0.09
C ALA A 633 -9.08 11.87 0.61
N HIS A 634 -9.61 12.28 1.76
CA HIS A 634 -10.63 11.56 2.52
C HIS A 634 -11.98 12.27 2.57
N ASP A 635 -12.09 13.50 2.05
CA ASP A 635 -13.32 14.29 2.11
C ASP A 635 -14.22 14.05 0.89
N TRP A 636 -15.01 12.98 0.95
CA TRP A 636 -15.97 12.60 -0.09
C TRP A 636 -17.41 13.01 0.22
N GLY A 637 -17.60 13.98 1.13
CA GLY A 637 -18.89 14.58 1.41
C GLY A 637 -19.31 15.57 0.33
N LYS A 638 -20.63 15.68 0.10
CA LYS A 638 -21.25 16.79 -0.65
C LYS A 638 -22.13 17.62 0.28
N PRO A 639 -21.85 18.93 0.49
CA PRO A 639 -20.65 19.64 0.03
C PRO A 639 -19.39 19.18 0.79
N GLY A 640 -18.20 19.44 0.25
CA GLY A 640 -16.91 18.99 0.82
C GLY A 640 -15.74 19.35 -0.11
N LYS A 641 -14.49 19.16 0.33
CA LYS A 641 -13.28 19.60 -0.39
C LYS A 641 -13.15 19.02 -1.79
N ASN A 642 -13.56 17.77 -2.00
CA ASN A 642 -13.52 17.14 -3.32
C ASN A 642 -14.76 17.43 -4.18
N TRP A 643 -15.73 18.17 -3.64
CA TRP A 643 -16.90 18.64 -4.36
C TRP A 643 -16.73 20.13 -4.72
N PRO A 644 -16.26 20.46 -5.93
CA PRO A 644 -16.17 21.86 -6.36
C PRO A 644 -17.57 22.47 -6.52
N ASP A 645 -17.69 23.75 -6.19
CA ASP A 645 -18.90 24.57 -6.40
C ASP A 645 -19.36 24.63 -7.87
#